data_AF-A0A157Q0B6-F1
#
_entry.id   AF-A0A157Q0B6-F1
#
_cell.length_a   1.000
_cell.length_b   1.000
_cell.length_c   1.000
_cell.angle_alpha   90.00
_cell.angle_beta   90.00
_cell.angle_gamma   90.00
#
_symmetry.space_group_name_H-M   'P 1'
#
loop_
_entity.id
_entity.type
_entity.pdbx_description
1 polymer ?
#
loop_
_entity_poly.entity_id
_entity_poly.type
_entity_poly.pdbx_seq_one_letter_code
_entity_poly.pdbx_strand_id
1 'polypeptide(L)'
;MSSLPLRVLSVIPPMTQLNTPYPSTAYLTGFLRSRGVTSFQEDLALALVLRLLSADGLRAVAERITALPAARHTPAIQAFVAQQARYLATIGPAIAYLQGRDSTLAHRIASRNYLPEGPRFRSLDVYIDEDGGDPLAWAFGALGLNDRAKHLATLYLNDLADVLRDAVDERFEFVRYAESLAGSQPTFDPLADALAAPLNLVDETLRELTEQALERHAPTMVLLSVPFPGAVYAAFRIAQAIKARNPAIVTVLGGGFVNTELRELKDPRVFDYFDYVSLDAGERPLLALLEHVQGKRSRQRLVRTFLRDAESGCVRYVNLVEPDVPFEEVGTPTWDGLPLDRYLSLLDMLNPMHRLWSDGRWNKLTIAHGCYWKKCSFCDVSLDYIGRYEGASAKILADRIEAIVQETGQTGFHFVDEAAPPKSLKALANELIERNTGISWWGNIRFEKTFTPELCQLLADSGCIAVSGGLEVASDRLLNLMKKGVSVDQVARVTRAFTDAGVLVHAYLMYGFPTQTVQDTVDALEYVRQLFANDCIQSGFFHRFACTVHSPVGKNPEEYGVTLRPLPDVTFAKNDVGFHDPTGVDHDALGRALKKAIYNYMHGIGLDEDVRSWFPFKVPRTTVARHRISRALEYDS
;
A
#
# COMPACT_ATOMS: atom_id res chain seq x y z
N MET A 1 38.06 -22.15 0.36
CA MET A 1 37.21 -21.37 -0.55
C MET A 1 37.38 -19.92 -0.15
N SER A 2 37.82 -19.06 -1.07
CA SER A 2 38.02 -17.64 -0.80
C SER A 2 36.69 -17.03 -0.35
N SER A 3 36.58 -16.62 0.92
CA SER A 3 35.38 -16.00 1.47
C SER A 3 35.29 -14.59 0.90
N LEU A 4 34.73 -14.46 -0.29
CA LEU A 4 34.37 -13.15 -0.84
C LEU A 4 33.57 -12.39 0.24
N PRO A 5 33.87 -11.09 0.45
CA PRO A 5 33.16 -10.31 1.43
C PRO A 5 31.67 -10.27 1.08
N LEU A 6 30.83 -10.46 2.09
CA LEU A 6 29.37 -10.50 1.94
C LEU A 6 28.87 -9.12 1.51
N ARG A 7 28.24 -9.06 0.34
CA ARG A 7 27.64 -7.85 -0.24
C ARG A 7 26.17 -8.11 -0.50
N VAL A 8 25.31 -7.43 0.25
CA VAL A 8 23.86 -7.63 0.20
C VAL A 8 23.22 -6.50 -0.62
N LEU A 9 22.38 -6.85 -1.58
CA LEU A 9 21.57 -5.89 -2.33
C LEU A 9 20.08 -6.13 -2.03
N SER A 10 19.42 -5.16 -1.41
CA SER A 10 17.98 -5.18 -1.17
C SER A 10 17.24 -4.55 -2.35
N VAL A 11 16.29 -5.26 -2.96
CA VAL A 11 15.60 -4.83 -4.18
C VAL A 11 14.11 -4.66 -3.93
N ILE A 12 13.57 -3.51 -4.31
CA ILE A 12 12.14 -3.26 -4.43
C ILE A 12 11.72 -3.69 -5.85
N PRO A 13 10.96 -4.78 -6.01
CA PRO A 13 10.44 -5.20 -7.31
C PRO A 13 9.33 -4.24 -7.80
N PRO A 14 9.11 -4.14 -9.12
CA PRO A 14 8.00 -3.40 -9.72
C PRO A 14 6.61 -3.63 -9.11
N MET A 15 5.71 -2.70 -9.42
CA MET A 15 4.33 -2.62 -8.93
C MET A 15 4.22 -2.29 -7.42
N THR A 16 5.18 -1.52 -6.92
CA THR A 16 5.13 -0.82 -5.64
C THR A 16 4.80 0.67 -5.83
N GLN A 17 4.77 1.43 -4.73
CA GLN A 17 4.47 2.87 -4.75
C GLN A 17 5.50 3.65 -5.60
N LEU A 18 5.04 4.64 -6.39
CA LEU A 18 5.86 5.48 -7.27
C LEU A 18 6.19 6.86 -6.68
N ASN A 19 5.52 7.22 -5.59
CA ASN A 19 5.70 8.49 -4.89
C ASN A 19 6.65 8.40 -3.70
N THR A 20 6.92 7.19 -3.21
CA THR A 20 7.85 6.96 -2.11
C THR A 20 8.39 5.54 -2.16
N PRO A 21 9.66 5.29 -1.77
CA PRO A 21 10.18 3.95 -1.68
C PRO A 21 9.40 3.12 -0.65
N TYR A 22 9.19 1.85 -0.99
CA TYR A 22 8.64 0.91 -0.02
C TYR A 22 9.63 0.72 1.15
N PRO A 23 9.19 0.77 2.42
CA PRO A 23 10.11 0.92 3.55
C PRO A 23 10.98 -0.29 3.85
N SER A 24 10.59 -1.51 3.45
CA SER A 24 11.28 -2.73 3.90
C SER A 24 12.77 -2.75 3.54
N THR A 25 13.17 -2.28 2.35
CA THR A 25 14.58 -2.24 1.97
C THR A 25 15.36 -1.20 2.77
N ALA A 26 14.76 -0.05 3.09
CA ALA A 26 15.38 0.99 3.91
C ALA A 26 15.64 0.50 5.33
N TYR A 27 14.67 -0.22 5.92
CA TYR A 27 14.80 -0.82 7.25
C TYR A 27 15.86 -1.92 7.26
N LEU A 28 15.79 -2.89 6.34
CA LEU A 28 16.73 -4.00 6.29
C LEU A 28 18.15 -3.53 5.98
N THR A 29 18.32 -2.61 5.04
CA THR A 29 19.65 -2.05 4.72
C THR A 29 20.22 -1.26 5.89
N GLY A 30 19.41 -0.46 6.58
CA GLY A 30 19.82 0.27 7.79
C GLY A 30 20.25 -0.68 8.91
N PHE A 31 19.43 -1.70 9.18
CA PHE A 31 19.73 -2.76 10.15
C PHE A 31 21.04 -3.48 9.80
N LEU A 32 21.20 -3.96 8.57
CA LEU A 32 22.38 -4.70 8.14
C LEU A 32 23.66 -3.86 8.21
N ARG A 33 23.60 -2.58 7.81
CA ARG A 33 24.72 -1.64 7.94
C ARG A 33 25.09 -1.40 9.41
N SER A 34 24.10 -1.31 10.31
CA SER A 34 24.36 -1.20 11.77
C SER A 34 25.10 -2.43 12.34
N ARG A 35 25.03 -3.58 11.66
CA ARG A 35 25.74 -4.82 12.00
C ARG A 35 27.05 -5.01 11.21
N GLY A 36 27.52 -3.98 10.51
CA GLY A 36 28.76 -4.00 9.73
C GLY A 36 28.68 -4.80 8.43
N VAL A 37 27.48 -5.11 7.94
CA VAL A 37 27.29 -5.82 6.67
C VAL A 37 27.24 -4.81 5.52
N THR A 38 28.13 -4.97 4.53
CA THR A 38 28.11 -4.14 3.32
C THR A 38 26.81 -4.36 2.55
N SER A 39 25.94 -3.35 2.59
CA SER A 39 24.57 -3.46 2.06
C SER A 39 24.18 -2.26 1.21
N PHE A 40 23.49 -2.54 0.11
CA PHE A 40 23.00 -1.60 -0.88
C PHE A 40 21.49 -1.80 -1.08
N GLN A 41 20.86 -0.85 -1.77
CA GLN A 41 19.45 -0.98 -2.15
C GLN A 41 19.17 -0.37 -3.51
N GLU A 42 18.16 -0.89 -4.19
CA GLU A 42 17.68 -0.41 -5.49
C GLU A 42 16.14 -0.46 -5.54
N ASP A 43 15.55 0.58 -6.12
CA ASP A 43 14.12 0.61 -6.46
C ASP A 43 13.94 0.34 -7.95
N LEU A 44 13.77 -0.93 -8.31
CA LEU A 44 13.54 -1.32 -9.70
C LEU A 44 12.12 -1.00 -10.16
N ALA A 45 11.17 -0.76 -9.25
CA ALA A 45 9.83 -0.29 -9.61
C ALA A 45 9.88 1.11 -10.21
N LEU A 46 10.52 2.05 -9.50
CA LEU A 46 10.70 3.40 -9.99
C LEU A 46 11.57 3.42 -11.25
N ALA A 47 12.67 2.65 -11.27
CA ALA A 47 13.57 2.61 -12.42
C ALA A 47 12.87 2.11 -13.69
N LEU A 48 12.04 1.07 -13.59
CA LEU A 48 11.26 0.52 -14.69
C LEU A 48 10.27 1.56 -15.23
N VAL A 49 9.47 2.16 -14.34
CA VAL A 49 8.47 3.16 -14.75
C VAL A 49 9.13 4.37 -15.41
N LEU A 50 10.23 4.89 -14.86
CA LEU A 50 10.94 6.01 -15.46
C LEU A 50 11.61 5.66 -16.80
N ARG A 51 11.99 4.40 -17.03
CA ARG A 51 12.52 3.96 -18.32
C ARG A 51 11.40 3.87 -19.37
N LEU A 52 10.26 3.28 -19.02
CA LEU A 52 9.11 3.16 -19.91
C LEU A 52 8.47 4.52 -20.21
N LEU A 53 8.36 5.39 -19.20
CA LEU A 53 7.88 6.78 -19.29
C LEU A 53 9.01 7.75 -19.65
N SER A 54 9.74 7.42 -20.70
CA SER A 54 10.76 8.27 -21.30
C SER A 54 10.53 8.38 -22.80
N ALA A 55 11.19 9.34 -23.47
CA ALA A 55 11.07 9.44 -24.93
C ALA A 55 11.52 8.13 -25.62
N ASP A 56 12.59 7.49 -25.14
CA ASP A 56 13.06 6.22 -25.68
C ASP A 56 12.11 5.06 -25.35
N GLY A 57 11.60 5.02 -24.12
CA GLY A 57 10.60 4.03 -23.72
C GLY A 57 9.32 4.11 -24.57
N LEU A 58 8.82 5.32 -24.80
CA LEU A 58 7.64 5.54 -25.65
C LEU A 58 7.90 5.24 -27.14
N ARG A 59 9.14 5.39 -27.63
CA ARG A 59 9.51 4.89 -28.98
C ARG A 59 9.44 3.38 -29.04
N ALA A 60 9.99 2.67 -28.05
CA ALA A 60 9.89 1.22 -27.97
C ALA A 60 8.43 0.74 -27.88
N VAL A 61 7.57 1.46 -27.15
CA VAL A 61 6.12 1.18 -27.12
C VAL A 61 5.49 1.37 -28.50
N ALA A 62 5.83 2.45 -29.21
CA ALA A 62 5.31 2.69 -30.57
C ALA A 62 5.73 1.60 -31.56
N GLU A 63 6.93 1.05 -31.43
CA GLU A 63 7.38 -0.10 -32.23
C GLU A 63 6.52 -1.34 -31.95
N ARG A 64 6.19 -1.62 -30.68
CA ARG A 64 5.28 -2.71 -30.31
C ARG A 64 3.87 -2.48 -30.87
N ILE A 65 3.35 -1.25 -30.81
CA ILE A 65 2.05 -0.89 -31.41
C ILE A 65 2.04 -1.12 -32.92
N THR A 66 3.13 -0.77 -33.61
CA THR A 66 3.23 -0.94 -35.07
C THR A 66 3.16 -2.42 -35.49
N ALA A 67 3.60 -3.33 -34.61
CA ALA A 67 3.48 -4.77 -34.82
C ALA A 67 2.07 -5.34 -34.51
N LEU A 68 1.19 -4.56 -33.88
CA LEU A 68 -0.17 -4.99 -33.57
C LEU A 68 -1.11 -4.83 -34.78
N PRO A 69 -2.07 -5.75 -34.97
CA PRO A 69 -3.13 -5.54 -35.94
C PRO A 69 -3.96 -4.31 -35.58
N ALA A 70 -4.34 -3.50 -36.58
CA ALA A 70 -5.16 -2.30 -36.37
C ALA A 70 -6.46 -2.55 -35.58
N ALA A 71 -7.05 -3.75 -35.71
CA ALA A 71 -8.23 -4.16 -34.95
C ALA A 71 -8.01 -4.25 -33.42
N ARG A 72 -6.77 -4.37 -32.97
CA ARG A 72 -6.39 -4.38 -31.55
C ARG A 72 -6.05 -2.98 -31.01
N HIS A 73 -6.14 -1.93 -31.82
CA HIS A 73 -5.87 -0.58 -31.37
C HIS A 73 -7.06 -0.07 -30.55
N THR A 74 -6.94 -0.13 -29.23
CA THR A 74 -7.89 0.46 -28.29
C THR A 74 -7.95 1.98 -28.44
N PRO A 75 -8.97 2.66 -27.90
CA PRO A 75 -9.04 4.12 -27.93
C PRO A 75 -7.80 4.82 -27.36
N ALA A 76 -7.15 4.22 -26.35
CA ALA A 76 -5.91 4.74 -25.77
C ALA A 76 -4.75 4.65 -26.79
N ILE A 77 -4.56 3.48 -27.43
CA ILE A 77 -3.56 3.29 -28.48
C ILE A 77 -3.80 4.25 -29.66
N GLN A 78 -5.05 4.40 -30.10
CA GLN A 78 -5.40 5.30 -31.20
C GLN A 78 -5.04 6.75 -30.88
N ALA A 79 -5.36 7.22 -29.67
CA ALA A 79 -5.02 8.56 -29.22
C ALA A 79 -3.50 8.78 -29.14
N PHE A 80 -2.76 7.79 -28.65
CA PHE A 80 -1.30 7.81 -28.59
C PHE A 80 -0.68 7.91 -29.98
N VAL A 81 -1.06 7.04 -30.91
CA VAL A 81 -0.52 7.03 -32.29
C VAL A 81 -0.81 8.35 -32.99
N ALA A 82 -2.02 8.89 -32.86
CA ALA A 82 -2.41 10.17 -33.48
C ALA A 82 -1.58 11.36 -32.97
N GLN A 83 -1.07 11.28 -31.73
CA GLN A 83 -0.36 12.37 -31.05
C GLN A 83 1.09 11.99 -30.66
N GLN A 84 1.67 10.96 -31.28
CA GLN A 84 2.93 10.34 -30.84
C GLN A 84 4.07 11.36 -30.69
N ALA A 85 4.24 12.26 -31.67
CA ALA A 85 5.26 13.28 -31.63
C ALA A 85 5.10 14.24 -30.42
N ARG A 86 3.86 14.53 -30.01
CA ARG A 86 3.57 15.34 -28.82
C ARG A 86 3.93 14.57 -27.56
N TYR A 87 3.48 13.32 -27.42
CA TYR A 87 3.83 12.47 -26.27
C TYR A 87 5.35 12.36 -26.06
N LEU A 88 6.11 12.14 -27.14
CA LEU A 88 7.58 12.08 -27.10
C LEU A 88 8.22 13.40 -26.66
N ALA A 89 7.65 14.53 -27.07
CA ALA A 89 8.15 15.85 -26.68
C ALA A 89 7.79 16.23 -25.24
N THR A 90 6.64 15.77 -24.73
CA THR A 90 6.11 16.21 -23.44
C THR A 90 6.41 15.28 -22.26
N ILE A 91 6.73 14.00 -22.49
CA ILE A 91 6.92 13.02 -21.41
C ILE A 91 8.04 13.40 -20.44
N GLY A 92 9.22 13.79 -20.95
CA GLY A 92 10.36 14.18 -20.11
C GLY A 92 10.04 15.39 -19.21
N PRO A 93 9.55 16.51 -19.77
CA PRO A 93 9.11 17.65 -18.98
C PRO A 93 7.97 17.33 -17.99
N ALA A 94 7.00 16.49 -18.37
CA ALA A 94 5.91 16.09 -17.47
C ALA A 94 6.43 15.30 -16.26
N ILE A 95 7.36 14.36 -16.48
CA ILE A 95 8.02 13.62 -15.40
C ILE A 95 8.85 14.56 -14.51
N ALA A 96 9.62 15.49 -15.10
CA ALA A 96 10.37 16.47 -14.33
C ALA A 96 9.46 17.37 -13.47
N TYR A 97 8.32 17.79 -14.01
CA TYR A 97 7.30 18.54 -13.26
C TYR A 97 6.73 17.73 -12.08
N LEU A 98 6.34 16.47 -12.32
CA LEU A 98 5.82 15.59 -11.27
C LEU A 98 6.86 15.23 -10.21
N GLN A 99 8.15 15.31 -10.52
CA GLN A 99 9.26 15.17 -9.56
C GLN A 99 9.57 16.48 -8.81
N GLY A 100 8.85 17.56 -9.10
CA GLY A 100 9.11 18.89 -8.53
C GLY A 100 10.36 19.58 -9.08
N ARG A 101 10.95 19.07 -10.17
CA ARG A 101 12.20 19.58 -10.77
C ARG A 101 11.99 20.74 -11.74
N ASP A 102 10.76 20.99 -12.19
CA ASP A 102 10.39 22.15 -13.02
C ASP A 102 8.96 22.62 -12.74
N SER A 103 8.75 23.38 -11.66
CA SER A 103 7.42 23.89 -11.29
C SER A 103 6.85 24.92 -12.26
N THR A 104 7.66 25.53 -13.12
CA THR A 104 7.20 26.57 -14.06
C THR A 104 6.29 26.02 -15.15
N LEU A 105 6.39 24.72 -15.43
CA LEU A 105 5.58 24.02 -16.41
C LEU A 105 4.10 23.97 -16.04
N ALA A 106 3.75 24.23 -14.78
CA ALA A 106 2.37 24.23 -14.27
C ALA A 106 1.44 25.11 -15.11
N HIS A 107 1.90 26.31 -15.53
CA HIS A 107 1.11 27.23 -16.35
C HIS A 107 0.71 26.61 -17.70
N ARG A 108 1.65 25.90 -18.34
CA ARG A 108 1.43 25.29 -19.65
C ARG A 108 0.54 24.06 -19.54
N ILE A 109 0.76 23.23 -18.53
CA ILE A 109 -0.07 22.04 -18.28
C ILE A 109 -1.50 22.45 -17.93
N ALA A 110 -1.69 23.41 -17.01
CA ALA A 110 -3.00 23.88 -16.59
C ALA A 110 -3.82 24.49 -17.72
N SER A 111 -3.17 25.06 -18.75
CA SER A 111 -3.84 25.58 -19.95
C SER A 111 -4.45 24.51 -20.86
N ARG A 112 -4.17 23.21 -20.61
CA ARG A 112 -4.56 22.05 -21.44
C ARG A 112 -4.02 22.05 -22.89
N ASN A 113 -3.34 23.10 -23.32
CA ASN A 113 -2.76 23.19 -24.67
C ASN A 113 -1.40 22.48 -24.81
N TYR A 114 -0.81 22.04 -23.70
CA TYR A 114 0.54 21.48 -23.69
C TYR A 114 0.56 19.96 -23.83
N LEU A 115 0.02 19.24 -22.83
CA LEU A 115 -0.01 17.78 -22.84
C LEU A 115 -1.01 17.26 -23.89
N PRO A 116 -0.70 16.17 -24.61
CA PRO A 116 -1.72 15.46 -25.37
C PRO A 116 -2.70 14.78 -24.41
N GLU A 117 -3.97 14.76 -24.80
CA GLU A 117 -5.06 14.21 -23.97
C GLU A 117 -5.62 12.95 -24.64
N GLY A 118 -5.75 11.87 -23.86
CA GLY A 118 -6.38 10.62 -24.25
C GLY A 118 -7.71 10.38 -23.53
N PRO A 119 -8.24 9.13 -23.53
CA PRO A 119 -9.55 8.82 -22.98
C PRO A 119 -9.75 9.18 -21.50
N ARG A 120 -8.68 9.17 -20.68
CA ARG A 120 -8.78 9.49 -19.24
C ARG A 120 -9.19 10.93 -18.97
N PHE A 121 -9.00 11.85 -19.93
CA PHE A 121 -9.42 13.25 -19.80
C PHE A 121 -10.94 13.44 -19.90
N ARG A 122 -11.69 12.46 -20.43
CA ARG A 122 -13.15 12.54 -20.53
C ARG A 122 -13.85 12.62 -19.17
N SER A 123 -13.20 12.19 -18.09
CA SER A 123 -13.76 12.36 -16.74
C SER A 123 -13.92 13.83 -16.37
N LEU A 124 -13.18 14.74 -17.01
CA LEU A 124 -13.33 16.17 -16.82
C LEU A 124 -14.60 16.72 -17.46
N ASP A 125 -15.15 16.04 -18.47
CA ASP A 125 -16.33 16.48 -19.23
C ASP A 125 -17.66 16.14 -18.52
N VAL A 126 -17.63 15.24 -17.52
CA VAL A 126 -18.83 14.79 -16.77
C VAL A 126 -19.28 15.83 -15.73
N TYR A 127 -18.44 16.81 -15.41
CA TYR A 127 -18.70 17.83 -14.38
C TYR A 127 -19.16 19.17 -14.98
N ILE A 128 -19.48 19.23 -16.28
CA ILE A 128 -19.94 20.45 -16.95
C ILE A 128 -21.33 20.81 -16.41
N ASP A 129 -21.40 21.93 -15.69
CA ASP A 129 -22.64 22.61 -15.30
C ASP A 129 -23.44 23.01 -16.55
N GLU A 130 -24.77 22.90 -16.50
CA GLU A 130 -25.67 23.24 -17.62
C GLU A 130 -25.54 24.72 -18.04
N ASP A 131 -25.01 25.58 -17.16
CA ASP A 131 -24.76 27.01 -17.41
C ASP A 131 -23.37 27.33 -18.02
N GLY A 132 -22.55 26.33 -18.38
CA GLY A 132 -21.28 26.55 -19.09
C GLY A 132 -20.15 27.15 -18.24
N GLY A 133 -20.25 27.06 -16.91
CA GLY A 133 -19.16 27.39 -15.98
C GLY A 133 -18.01 26.37 -16.03
N ASP A 134 -16.81 26.76 -15.56
CA ASP A 134 -15.68 25.82 -15.39
C ASP A 134 -16.13 24.69 -14.44
N PRO A 135 -16.22 23.42 -14.91
CA PRO A 135 -16.68 22.22 -14.18
C PRO A 135 -16.03 21.98 -12.81
N LEU A 136 -14.96 22.73 -12.62
CA LEU A 136 -13.91 22.55 -11.67
C LEU A 136 -13.80 23.79 -10.78
N ALA A 137 -14.58 24.86 -10.99
CA ALA A 137 -14.49 26.10 -10.19
C ALA A 137 -14.67 25.90 -8.67
N TRP A 138 -15.48 24.95 -8.22
CA TRP A 138 -15.63 24.64 -6.79
C TRP A 138 -14.42 23.88 -6.22
N ALA A 139 -13.80 22.99 -7.00
CA ALA A 139 -12.57 22.29 -6.61
C ALA A 139 -11.31 23.14 -6.85
N PHE A 140 -11.30 24.02 -7.86
CA PHE A 140 -10.17 24.83 -8.30
C PHE A 140 -10.21 26.28 -7.82
N GLY A 141 -11.32 26.75 -7.24
CA GLY A 141 -11.34 27.98 -6.47
C GLY A 141 -10.48 27.89 -5.21
N ALA A 142 -10.28 26.66 -4.69
CA ALA A 142 -9.42 26.36 -3.55
C ALA A 142 -8.04 25.76 -3.92
N LEU A 143 -7.90 25.15 -5.10
CA LEU A 143 -6.63 24.53 -5.54
C LEU A 143 -5.74 25.52 -6.30
N GLY A 144 -4.48 25.61 -5.88
CA GLY A 144 -3.48 26.39 -6.58
C GLY A 144 -3.20 25.84 -7.99
N LEU A 145 -2.68 26.70 -8.86
CA LEU A 145 -2.25 26.36 -10.23
C LEU A 145 -1.45 25.04 -10.32
N ASN A 146 -0.58 24.79 -9.34
CA ASN A 146 0.24 23.58 -9.27
C ASN A 146 -0.59 22.32 -9.08
N ASP A 147 -1.63 22.34 -8.26
CA ASP A 147 -2.44 21.15 -8.03
C ASP A 147 -3.25 20.79 -9.29
N ARG A 148 -3.73 21.81 -10.02
CA ARG A 148 -4.34 21.62 -11.36
C ARG A 148 -3.41 20.92 -12.32
N ALA A 149 -2.20 21.44 -12.42
CA ALA A 149 -1.21 20.88 -13.33
C ALA A 149 -0.79 19.46 -12.92
N LYS A 150 -0.63 19.18 -11.61
CA LYS A 150 -0.36 17.82 -11.12
C LYS A 150 -1.47 16.85 -11.50
N HIS A 151 -2.74 17.20 -11.25
CA HIS A 151 -3.87 16.35 -11.60
C HIS A 151 -3.91 16.01 -13.10
N LEU A 152 -3.76 17.02 -13.97
CA LEU A 152 -3.73 16.82 -15.42
C LEU A 152 -2.51 16.00 -15.86
N ALA A 153 -1.34 16.21 -15.25
CA ALA A 153 -0.15 15.41 -15.53
C ALA A 153 -0.32 13.96 -15.04
N THR A 154 -1.02 13.72 -13.94
CA THR A 154 -1.39 12.37 -13.47
C THR A 154 -2.35 11.68 -14.44
N LEU A 155 -3.38 12.37 -14.95
CA LEU A 155 -4.26 11.83 -16.01
C LEU A 155 -3.48 11.48 -17.28
N TYR A 156 -2.55 12.35 -17.69
CA TYR A 156 -1.65 12.11 -18.82
C TYR A 156 -0.79 10.86 -18.63
N LEU A 157 -0.24 10.63 -17.44
CA LEU A 157 0.46 9.39 -17.15
C LEU A 157 -0.51 8.21 -17.23
N ASN A 158 -1.69 8.30 -16.62
CA ASN A 158 -2.69 7.22 -16.63
C ASN A 158 -3.10 6.80 -18.05
N ASP A 159 -3.20 7.73 -19.00
CA ASP A 159 -3.38 7.41 -20.42
C ASP A 159 -2.21 6.58 -20.98
N LEU A 160 -0.97 6.94 -20.65
CA LEU A 160 0.22 6.18 -21.07
C LEU A 160 0.29 4.79 -20.43
N ALA A 161 -0.17 4.62 -19.18
CA ALA A 161 -0.33 3.30 -18.59
C ALA A 161 -1.35 2.45 -19.35
N ASP A 162 -2.49 3.03 -19.75
CA ASP A 162 -3.47 2.32 -20.58
C ASP A 162 -2.86 1.89 -21.93
N VAL A 163 -2.04 2.73 -22.55
CA VAL A 163 -1.31 2.40 -23.79
C VAL A 163 -0.33 1.25 -23.58
N LEU A 164 0.48 1.30 -22.51
CA LEU A 164 1.41 0.23 -22.15
C LEU A 164 0.66 -1.08 -21.89
N ARG A 165 -0.45 -1.00 -21.16
CA ARG A 165 -1.29 -2.16 -20.86
C ARG A 165 -1.82 -2.81 -22.13
N ASP A 166 -2.43 -2.01 -22.99
CA ASP A 166 -3.13 -2.51 -24.16
C ASP A 166 -2.17 -2.97 -25.28
N ALA A 167 -0.95 -2.41 -25.33
CA ALA A 167 0.02 -2.67 -26.38
C ALA A 167 1.16 -3.62 -26.02
N VAL A 168 1.54 -3.72 -24.74
CA VAL A 168 2.76 -4.41 -24.30
C VAL A 168 2.45 -5.53 -23.33
N ASP A 169 1.74 -5.22 -22.25
CA ASP A 169 1.48 -6.16 -21.17
C ASP A 169 0.14 -5.84 -20.50
N GLU A 170 -0.87 -6.70 -20.71
CA GLU A 170 -2.21 -6.54 -20.14
C GLU A 170 -2.25 -6.45 -18.61
N ARG A 171 -1.14 -6.79 -17.94
CA ARG A 171 -0.97 -6.75 -16.48
C ARG A 171 -0.43 -5.40 -15.97
N PHE A 172 -0.06 -4.48 -16.86
CA PHE A 172 0.57 -3.20 -16.49
C PHE A 172 -0.44 -2.17 -15.97
N GLU A 173 -0.25 -1.70 -14.73
CA GLU A 173 -0.98 -0.59 -14.11
C GLU A 173 -0.07 0.14 -13.11
N PHE A 174 -0.28 1.44 -12.84
CA PHE A 174 0.61 2.19 -11.91
C PHE A 174 0.36 1.89 -10.44
N VAL A 175 -0.91 1.79 -10.04
CA VAL A 175 -1.33 1.56 -8.66
C VAL A 175 -2.65 0.81 -8.70
N ARG A 176 -2.64 -0.43 -8.20
CA ARG A 176 -3.67 -1.48 -8.21
C ARG A 176 -3.39 -2.49 -9.31
N TYR A 177 -3.35 -3.75 -8.91
CA TYR A 177 -2.69 -4.81 -9.66
C TYR A 177 -3.70 -5.79 -10.25
N ALA A 178 -3.21 -6.51 -11.26
CA ALA A 178 -3.56 -7.86 -11.69
C ALA A 178 -3.60 -8.90 -10.54
N GLU A 179 -4.41 -8.65 -9.50
CA GLU A 179 -4.69 -9.58 -8.39
C GLU A 179 -4.99 -11.00 -8.91
N SER A 180 -5.49 -11.11 -10.14
CA SER A 180 -5.79 -12.37 -10.80
C SER A 180 -4.61 -13.34 -10.95
N LEU A 181 -3.36 -12.88 -11.14
CA LEU A 181 -2.22 -13.78 -11.44
C LEU A 181 -1.39 -14.19 -10.21
N ALA A 182 -1.57 -13.52 -9.08
CA ALA A 182 -0.80 -13.80 -7.85
C ALA A 182 -1.64 -13.79 -6.56
N GLY A 183 -2.90 -13.35 -6.61
CA GLY A 183 -3.82 -13.44 -5.48
C GLY A 183 -4.14 -14.90 -5.18
N SER A 184 -3.71 -15.37 -4.01
CA SER A 184 -3.98 -16.70 -3.43
C SER A 184 -4.06 -17.85 -4.44
N GLN A 185 -3.16 -17.88 -5.43
CA GLN A 185 -3.12 -18.94 -6.45
C GLN A 185 -2.66 -20.24 -5.78
N PRO A 186 -3.48 -21.30 -5.74
CA PRO A 186 -3.17 -22.49 -4.96
C PRO A 186 -1.96 -23.26 -5.49
N THR A 187 -1.67 -23.16 -6.80
CA THR A 187 -0.52 -23.78 -7.45
C THR A 187 0.40 -22.74 -8.08
N PHE A 188 1.65 -23.12 -8.30
CA PHE A 188 2.64 -22.27 -8.98
C PHE A 188 2.46 -22.25 -10.50
N ASP A 189 1.56 -23.04 -11.07
CA ASP A 189 1.45 -23.24 -12.53
C ASP A 189 1.15 -21.93 -13.30
N PRO A 190 0.18 -21.08 -12.91
CA PRO A 190 -0.08 -19.85 -13.67
C PRO A 190 1.12 -18.91 -13.72
N LEU A 191 1.89 -18.86 -12.62
CA LEU A 191 3.10 -18.06 -12.53
C LEU A 191 4.24 -18.70 -13.35
N ALA A 192 4.39 -20.03 -13.29
CA ALA A 192 5.36 -20.76 -14.10
C ALA A 192 5.12 -20.56 -15.61
N ASP A 193 3.87 -20.66 -16.06
CA ASP A 193 3.49 -20.43 -17.45
C ASP A 193 3.79 -18.99 -17.88
N ALA A 194 3.46 -18.01 -17.04
CA ALA A 194 3.77 -16.60 -17.30
C ALA A 194 5.30 -16.31 -17.32
N LEU A 195 6.10 -17.05 -16.56
CA LEU A 195 7.56 -16.94 -16.55
C LEU A 195 8.20 -17.69 -17.74
N ALA A 196 7.56 -18.75 -18.24
CA ALA A 196 8.02 -19.47 -19.43
C ALA A 196 7.68 -18.73 -20.74
N ALA A 197 6.66 -17.85 -20.72
CA ALA A 197 6.28 -17.05 -21.87
C ALA A 197 7.43 -16.13 -22.36
N PRO A 198 7.50 -15.84 -23.68
CA PRO A 198 8.48 -14.90 -24.23
C PRO A 198 8.45 -13.55 -23.52
N LEU A 199 9.63 -12.96 -23.34
CA LEU A 199 9.75 -11.65 -22.68
C LEU A 199 9.05 -10.59 -23.53
N ASN A 200 8.21 -9.78 -22.88
CA ASN A 200 7.69 -8.55 -23.47
C ASN A 200 8.63 -7.37 -23.16
N LEU A 201 8.29 -6.16 -23.63
CA LEU A 201 9.14 -4.97 -23.42
C LEU A 201 9.33 -4.63 -21.93
N VAL A 202 8.34 -4.88 -21.08
CA VAL A 202 8.45 -4.66 -19.62
C VAL A 202 9.46 -5.64 -19.02
N ASP A 203 9.37 -6.93 -19.38
CA ASP A 203 10.29 -7.98 -18.94
C ASP A 203 11.74 -7.72 -19.42
N GLU A 204 11.91 -7.35 -20.69
CA GLU A 204 13.21 -7.02 -21.29
C GLU A 204 13.85 -5.84 -20.54
N THR A 205 13.07 -4.78 -20.31
CA THR A 205 13.53 -3.59 -19.58
C THR A 205 13.90 -3.92 -18.14
N LEU A 206 13.09 -4.73 -17.45
CA LEU A 206 13.36 -5.14 -16.08
C LEU A 206 14.62 -6.00 -15.98
N ARG A 207 14.85 -6.89 -16.94
CA ARG A 207 16.09 -7.69 -17.03
C ARG A 207 17.31 -6.77 -17.18
N GLU A 208 17.28 -5.81 -18.10
CA GLU A 208 18.39 -4.86 -18.30
C GLU A 208 18.68 -4.04 -17.03
N LEU A 209 17.65 -3.55 -16.36
CA LEU A 209 17.79 -2.81 -15.11
C LEU A 209 18.37 -3.68 -13.99
N THR A 210 17.96 -4.95 -13.94
CA THR A 210 18.52 -5.93 -13.00
C THR A 210 20.01 -6.14 -13.26
N GLU A 211 20.41 -6.34 -14.52
CA GLU A 211 21.81 -6.51 -14.91
C GLU A 211 22.66 -5.28 -14.54
N GLN A 212 22.15 -4.07 -14.81
CA GLN A 212 22.81 -2.82 -14.42
C GLN A 212 23.00 -2.70 -12.90
N ALA A 213 22.00 -3.12 -12.11
CA ALA A 213 22.12 -3.14 -10.65
C ALA A 213 23.17 -4.14 -10.16
N LEU A 214 23.24 -5.33 -10.78
CA LEU A 214 24.26 -6.33 -10.49
C LEU A 214 25.67 -5.84 -10.82
N GLU A 215 25.85 -5.15 -11.94
CA GLU A 215 27.14 -4.57 -12.35
C GLU A 215 27.59 -3.45 -11.41
N ARG A 216 26.67 -2.58 -11.01
CA ARG A 216 26.95 -1.46 -10.10
C ARG A 216 27.39 -1.93 -8.73
N HIS A 217 26.71 -2.95 -8.18
CA HIS A 217 26.87 -3.33 -6.78
C HIS A 217 27.69 -4.60 -6.57
N ALA A 218 27.87 -5.43 -7.60
CA ALA A 218 28.53 -6.73 -7.51
C ALA A 218 28.11 -7.53 -6.25
N PRO A 219 26.79 -7.78 -6.04
CA PRO A 219 26.32 -8.41 -4.82
C PRO A 219 26.67 -9.91 -4.80
N THR A 220 26.86 -10.45 -3.60
CA THR A 220 26.95 -11.90 -3.36
C THR A 220 25.60 -12.47 -2.88
N MET A 221 24.71 -11.59 -2.40
CA MET A 221 23.35 -11.92 -1.98
C MET A 221 22.38 -10.82 -2.41
N VAL A 222 21.21 -11.19 -2.91
CA VAL A 222 20.12 -10.30 -3.27
C VAL A 222 18.87 -10.64 -2.45
N LEU A 223 18.31 -9.64 -1.78
CA LEU A 223 17.06 -9.75 -1.03
C LEU A 223 15.94 -9.13 -1.86
N LEU A 224 14.91 -9.91 -2.17
CA LEU A 224 13.72 -9.44 -2.88
C LEU A 224 12.57 -9.35 -1.88
N SER A 225 12.16 -8.13 -1.55
CA SER A 225 11.04 -7.88 -0.65
C SER A 225 9.75 -7.69 -1.45
N VAL A 226 8.82 -8.63 -1.33
CA VAL A 226 7.55 -8.66 -2.05
C VAL A 226 6.43 -8.32 -1.07
N PRO A 227 5.95 -7.07 -1.05
CA PRO A 227 4.94 -6.65 -0.08
C PRO A 227 3.52 -7.07 -0.43
N PHE A 228 3.22 -7.23 -1.72
CA PHE A 228 1.88 -7.52 -2.22
C PHE A 228 1.94 -8.57 -3.33
N PRO A 229 0.85 -9.30 -3.60
CA PRO A 229 0.76 -10.22 -4.75
C PRO A 229 1.22 -9.59 -6.07
N GLY A 230 1.02 -8.28 -6.22
CA GLY A 230 1.41 -7.55 -7.43
C GLY A 230 2.89 -7.49 -7.77
N ALA A 231 3.74 -7.64 -6.77
CA ALA A 231 5.18 -7.62 -6.96
C ALA A 231 5.76 -9.01 -7.31
N VAL A 232 4.97 -10.09 -7.19
CA VAL A 232 5.47 -11.47 -7.26
C VAL A 232 6.08 -11.76 -8.64
N TYR A 233 5.34 -11.51 -9.72
CA TYR A 233 5.82 -11.83 -11.07
C TYR A 233 7.15 -11.13 -11.38
N ALA A 234 7.22 -9.83 -11.08
CA ALA A 234 8.43 -9.04 -11.32
C ALA A 234 9.60 -9.51 -10.43
N ALA A 235 9.35 -9.90 -9.18
CA ALA A 235 10.38 -10.46 -8.32
C ALA A 235 10.98 -11.77 -8.87
N PHE A 236 10.14 -12.65 -9.42
CA PHE A 236 10.60 -13.89 -10.08
C PHE A 236 11.36 -13.59 -11.38
N ARG A 237 10.94 -12.58 -12.17
CA ARG A 237 11.69 -12.11 -13.35
C ARG A 237 13.07 -11.56 -12.99
N ILE A 238 13.17 -10.78 -11.92
CA ILE A 238 14.44 -10.29 -11.38
C ILE A 238 15.32 -11.47 -10.96
N ALA A 239 14.77 -12.43 -10.20
CA ALA A 239 15.51 -13.63 -9.79
C ALA A 239 15.99 -14.47 -11.00
N GLN A 240 15.16 -14.63 -12.04
CA GLN A 240 15.53 -15.31 -13.27
C GLN A 240 16.71 -14.62 -13.97
N ALA A 241 16.71 -13.29 -14.06
CA ALA A 241 17.81 -12.51 -14.62
C ALA A 241 19.09 -12.65 -13.78
N ILE A 242 18.98 -12.62 -12.45
CA ILE A 242 20.11 -12.83 -11.52
C ILE A 242 20.73 -14.21 -11.73
N LYS A 243 19.91 -15.27 -11.74
CA LYS A 243 20.39 -16.65 -11.90
C LYS A 243 20.99 -16.90 -13.28
N ALA A 244 20.44 -16.30 -14.33
CA ALA A 244 21.01 -16.36 -15.67
C ALA A 244 22.38 -15.66 -15.75
N ARG A 245 22.55 -14.54 -15.05
CA ARG A 245 23.81 -13.77 -15.04
C ARG A 245 24.89 -14.43 -14.18
N ASN A 246 24.53 -14.87 -12.97
CA ASN A 246 25.43 -15.54 -12.05
C ASN A 246 24.64 -16.40 -11.05
N PRO A 247 24.58 -17.73 -11.24
CA PRO A 247 23.83 -18.63 -10.36
C PRO A 247 24.40 -18.72 -8.93
N ALA A 248 25.65 -18.27 -8.71
CA ALA A 248 26.28 -18.26 -7.39
C ALA A 248 25.79 -17.11 -6.49
N ILE A 249 25.09 -16.11 -7.03
CA ILE A 249 24.45 -15.07 -6.22
C ILE A 249 23.31 -15.71 -5.44
N VAL A 250 23.37 -15.58 -4.11
CA VAL A 250 22.32 -16.08 -3.23
C VAL A 250 21.12 -15.14 -3.34
N THR A 251 19.94 -15.70 -3.54
CA THR A 251 18.67 -14.99 -3.74
C THR A 251 17.71 -15.37 -2.64
N VAL A 252 17.16 -14.37 -1.96
CA VAL A 252 16.27 -14.55 -0.81
C VAL A 252 14.96 -13.82 -1.07
N LEU A 253 13.84 -14.54 -0.97
CA LEU A 253 12.50 -13.98 -1.07
C LEU A 253 11.94 -13.73 0.34
N GLY A 254 11.37 -12.55 0.57
CA GLY A 254 10.68 -12.18 1.81
C GLY A 254 9.63 -11.10 1.58
N GLY A 255 9.02 -10.59 2.64
CA GLY A 255 8.04 -9.49 2.58
C GLY A 255 6.61 -9.91 2.92
N GLY A 256 5.67 -8.96 2.84
CA GLY A 256 4.27 -9.14 3.22
C GLY A 256 3.63 -10.38 2.58
N PHE A 257 3.73 -10.50 1.25
CA PHE A 257 3.18 -11.64 0.51
C PHE A 257 3.73 -12.99 0.99
N VAL A 258 5.00 -13.04 1.36
CA VAL A 258 5.60 -14.29 1.86
C VAL A 258 5.00 -14.65 3.23
N ASN A 259 4.76 -13.65 4.07
CA ASN A 259 4.26 -13.81 5.43
C ASN A 259 2.78 -14.20 5.48
N THR A 260 1.99 -13.79 4.48
CA THR A 260 0.56 -14.11 4.40
C THR A 260 0.30 -15.34 3.52
N GLU A 261 0.85 -15.42 2.30
CA GLU A 261 0.47 -16.45 1.33
C GLU A 261 1.35 -17.71 1.39
N LEU A 262 2.64 -17.60 1.68
CA LEU A 262 3.60 -18.71 1.48
C LEU A 262 3.91 -19.52 2.75
N ARG A 263 3.08 -19.42 3.80
CA ARG A 263 3.34 -20.10 5.10
C ARG A 263 3.26 -21.62 5.04
N GLU A 264 2.61 -22.17 4.02
CA GLU A 264 2.46 -23.61 3.77
C GLU A 264 3.14 -24.02 2.44
N LEU A 265 4.17 -23.29 1.99
CA LEU A 265 4.85 -23.53 0.71
C LEU A 265 5.36 -24.98 0.60
N LYS A 266 4.95 -25.66 -0.47
CA LYS A 266 5.36 -27.04 -0.83
C LYS A 266 5.89 -27.17 -2.25
N ASP A 267 5.62 -26.20 -3.13
CA ASP A 267 6.04 -26.27 -4.54
C ASP A 267 7.56 -26.04 -4.65
N PRO A 268 8.34 -27.05 -5.08
CA PRO A 268 9.78 -26.91 -5.14
C PRO A 268 10.21 -25.89 -6.19
N ARG A 269 9.43 -25.63 -7.25
CA ARG A 269 9.82 -24.78 -8.39
C ARG A 269 10.13 -23.33 -8.01
N VAL A 270 9.60 -22.85 -6.88
CA VAL A 270 10.01 -21.56 -6.30
C VAL A 270 11.52 -21.48 -6.11
N PHE A 271 12.14 -22.60 -5.75
CA PHE A 271 13.57 -22.70 -5.51
C PHE A 271 14.43 -22.88 -6.77
N ASP A 272 13.82 -22.88 -7.96
CA ASP A 272 14.58 -22.69 -9.21
C ASP A 272 15.01 -21.23 -9.39
N TYR A 273 14.35 -20.30 -8.68
CA TYR A 273 14.60 -18.87 -8.73
C TYR A 273 15.25 -18.34 -7.46
N PHE A 274 14.84 -18.87 -6.30
CA PHE A 274 15.28 -18.42 -4.97
C PHE A 274 16.03 -19.52 -4.22
N ASP A 275 17.12 -19.18 -3.55
CA ASP A 275 17.82 -20.16 -2.70
C ASP A 275 17.10 -20.34 -1.35
N TYR A 276 16.48 -19.27 -0.85
CA TYR A 276 15.80 -19.23 0.43
C TYR A 276 14.53 -18.37 0.37
N VAL A 277 13.51 -18.77 1.13
CA VAL A 277 12.31 -17.96 1.39
C VAL A 277 12.22 -17.75 2.90
N SER A 278 12.13 -16.50 3.36
CA SER A 278 12.15 -16.14 4.78
C SER A 278 10.79 -15.59 5.25
N LEU A 279 10.35 -16.03 6.43
CA LEU A 279 9.11 -15.58 7.08
C LEU A 279 9.34 -14.59 8.22
N ASP A 280 8.29 -13.83 8.49
CA ASP A 280 8.08 -12.87 9.57
C ASP A 280 9.13 -11.73 9.56
N ALA A 281 9.48 -11.17 10.72
CA ALA A 281 10.50 -10.11 10.80
C ALA A 281 11.85 -10.60 10.25
N GLY A 282 12.42 -9.84 9.30
CA GLY A 282 13.56 -10.28 8.49
C GLY A 282 14.90 -10.24 9.22
N GLU A 283 15.03 -9.46 10.28
CA GLU A 283 16.28 -9.18 10.98
C GLU A 283 16.96 -10.45 11.49
N ARG A 284 16.23 -11.27 12.26
CA ARG A 284 16.78 -12.52 12.84
C ARG A 284 17.06 -13.60 11.77
N PRO A 285 16.11 -13.95 10.88
CA PRO A 285 16.34 -14.91 9.80
C PRO A 285 17.51 -14.51 8.88
N LEU A 286 17.64 -13.23 8.55
CA LEU A 286 18.74 -12.76 7.72
C LEU A 286 20.07 -12.92 8.45
N LEU A 287 20.20 -12.56 9.73
CA LEU A 287 21.45 -12.82 10.48
C LEU A 287 21.83 -14.31 10.42
N ALA A 288 20.87 -15.21 10.59
CA ALA A 288 21.10 -16.66 10.47
C ALA A 288 21.55 -17.06 9.06
N LEU A 289 20.91 -16.53 8.02
CA LEU A 289 21.28 -16.79 6.63
C LEU A 289 22.67 -16.26 6.30
N LEU A 290 23.03 -15.04 6.75
CA LEU A 290 24.35 -14.44 6.53
C LEU A 290 25.46 -15.28 7.19
N GLU A 291 25.24 -15.77 8.42
CA GLU A 291 26.17 -16.71 9.06
C GLU A 291 26.27 -18.04 8.29
N HIS A 292 25.15 -18.52 7.75
CA HIS A 292 25.11 -19.78 7.01
C HIS A 292 25.89 -19.70 5.69
N VAL A 293 25.67 -18.67 4.89
CA VAL A 293 26.39 -18.48 3.62
C VAL A 293 27.89 -18.23 3.81
N GLN A 294 28.28 -17.74 5.00
CA GLN A 294 29.68 -17.62 5.41
C GLN A 294 30.28 -18.91 5.99
N GLY A 295 29.52 -20.01 6.07
CA GLY A 295 29.95 -21.28 6.64
C GLY A 295 30.06 -21.31 8.17
N LYS A 296 29.55 -20.27 8.86
CA LYS A 296 29.58 -20.15 10.33
C LYS A 296 28.37 -20.81 11.00
N ARG A 297 27.30 -21.04 10.24
CA ARG A 297 26.06 -21.69 10.71
C ARG A 297 25.66 -22.83 9.78
N SER A 298 25.24 -23.96 10.37
CA SER A 298 24.74 -25.08 9.58
C SER A 298 23.34 -24.81 9.06
N ARG A 299 23.00 -25.41 7.92
CA ARG A 299 21.68 -25.26 7.26
C ARG A 299 20.51 -25.65 8.17
N GLN A 300 20.70 -26.60 9.07
CA GLN A 300 19.68 -27.07 10.03
C GLN A 300 19.39 -26.06 11.16
N ARG A 301 20.23 -25.02 11.29
CA ARG A 301 20.14 -23.99 12.33
C ARG A 301 19.62 -22.64 11.79
N LEU A 302 19.03 -22.63 10.60
CA LEU A 302 18.35 -21.47 10.05
C LEU A 302 17.08 -21.14 10.85
N VAL A 303 16.65 -19.89 10.79
CA VAL A 303 15.47 -19.38 11.51
C VAL A 303 14.40 -19.03 10.49
N ARG A 304 13.17 -19.55 10.67
CA ARG A 304 11.99 -19.26 9.82
C ARG A 304 12.24 -19.25 8.31
N THR A 305 12.98 -20.24 7.81
CA THR A 305 13.44 -20.27 6.41
C THR A 305 12.95 -21.52 5.69
N PHE A 306 12.32 -21.37 4.53
CA PHE A 306 12.13 -22.46 3.58
C PHE A 306 13.32 -22.58 2.62
N LEU A 307 13.59 -23.82 2.22
CA LEU A 307 14.66 -24.20 1.31
C LEU A 307 14.31 -25.49 0.58
N ARG A 308 14.92 -25.72 -0.59
CA ARG A 308 14.85 -27.03 -1.26
C ARG A 308 15.84 -28.01 -0.64
N ASP A 309 15.36 -29.07 -0.04
CA ASP A 309 16.20 -30.12 0.52
C ASP A 309 17.07 -30.77 -0.59
N ALA A 310 18.36 -30.91 -0.33
CA ALA A 310 19.33 -31.31 -1.36
C ALA A 310 19.25 -32.81 -1.70
N GLU A 311 18.74 -33.63 -0.78
CA GLU A 311 18.66 -35.08 -0.95
C GLU A 311 17.32 -35.48 -1.59
N SER A 312 16.22 -34.93 -1.07
CA SER A 312 14.87 -35.26 -1.53
C SER A 312 14.36 -34.39 -2.67
N GLY A 313 14.93 -33.20 -2.88
CA GLY A 313 14.41 -32.20 -3.83
C GLY A 313 13.11 -31.52 -3.38
N CYS A 314 12.55 -31.89 -2.22
CA CYS A 314 11.32 -31.36 -1.67
C CYS A 314 11.55 -30.03 -0.93
N VAL A 315 10.48 -29.26 -0.74
CA VAL A 315 10.51 -28.07 0.11
C VAL A 315 10.60 -28.47 1.57
N ARG A 316 11.50 -27.82 2.30
CA ARG A 316 11.68 -28.01 3.74
C ARG A 316 11.65 -26.67 4.45
N TYR A 317 10.84 -26.59 5.49
CA TYR A 317 10.86 -25.50 6.45
C TYR A 317 11.86 -25.79 7.57
N VAL A 318 12.75 -24.84 7.86
CA VAL A 318 13.72 -24.92 8.96
C VAL A 318 13.52 -23.75 9.91
N ASN A 319 13.37 -24.07 11.19
CA ASN A 319 13.18 -23.08 12.23
C ASN A 319 13.88 -23.49 13.53
N LEU A 320 15.12 -23.07 13.71
CA LEU A 320 15.77 -23.03 15.01
C LEU A 320 15.14 -21.88 15.81
N VAL A 321 14.54 -22.21 16.95
CA VAL A 321 13.92 -21.20 17.82
C VAL A 321 15.00 -20.31 18.41
N GLU A 322 15.03 -19.05 17.97
CA GLU A 322 15.87 -17.97 18.50
C GLU A 322 14.99 -16.74 18.77
N PRO A 323 15.31 -15.92 19.78
CA PRO A 323 14.57 -14.70 20.04
C PRO A 323 14.73 -13.72 18.87
N ASP A 324 13.65 -13.03 18.54
CA ASP A 324 13.69 -11.93 17.57
C ASP A 324 14.61 -10.80 18.03
N VAL A 325 15.01 -9.96 17.08
CA VAL A 325 15.71 -8.70 17.40
C VAL A 325 14.67 -7.74 18.00
N PRO A 326 14.89 -7.22 19.22
CA PRO A 326 13.97 -6.26 19.82
C PRO A 326 13.77 -5.04 18.92
N PHE A 327 12.55 -4.49 18.86
CA PHE A 327 12.24 -3.34 18.02
C PHE A 327 13.13 -2.10 18.28
N GLU A 328 13.63 -1.92 19.51
CA GLU A 328 14.59 -0.86 19.83
C GLU A 328 15.98 -1.07 19.17
N GLU A 329 16.35 -2.33 18.92
CA GLU A 329 17.66 -2.75 18.40
C GLU A 329 17.73 -2.95 16.88
N VAL A 330 16.62 -2.77 16.15
CA VAL A 330 16.59 -2.87 14.68
C VAL A 330 17.31 -1.70 13.99
N GLY A 331 17.65 -0.64 14.74
CA GLY A 331 18.36 0.53 14.23
C GLY A 331 17.47 1.52 13.49
N THR A 332 18.11 2.48 12.82
CA THR A 332 17.44 3.52 12.03
C THR A 332 17.38 3.09 10.56
N PRO A 333 16.22 3.17 9.88
CA PRO A 333 16.14 2.98 8.43
C PRO A 333 17.01 4.01 7.70
N THR A 334 17.54 3.63 6.54
CA THR A 334 18.36 4.51 5.68
C THR A 334 17.79 4.53 4.27
N TRP A 335 17.64 5.72 3.70
CA TRP A 335 17.25 5.97 2.33
C TRP A 335 18.45 6.19 1.41
N ASP A 336 19.66 6.20 1.96
CA ASP A 336 20.89 6.25 1.18
C ASP A 336 20.94 5.11 0.14
N GLY A 337 21.29 5.47 -1.10
CA GLY A 337 21.24 4.59 -2.27
C GLY A 337 19.92 4.62 -3.05
N LEU A 338 18.86 5.26 -2.53
CA LEU A 338 17.60 5.44 -3.28
C LEU A 338 17.53 6.84 -3.92
N PRO A 339 16.97 6.97 -5.13
CA PRO A 339 16.93 8.25 -5.85
C PRO A 339 15.75 9.13 -5.38
N LEU A 340 15.87 9.71 -4.18
CA LEU A 340 14.77 10.43 -3.51
C LEU A 340 14.19 11.60 -4.31
N ASP A 341 15.00 12.22 -5.18
CA ASP A 341 14.61 13.34 -6.06
C ASP A 341 13.87 12.89 -7.34
N ARG A 342 13.67 11.58 -7.53
CA ARG A 342 13.07 11.01 -8.75
C ARG A 342 11.69 10.37 -8.53
N TYR A 343 11.17 10.35 -7.31
CA TYR A 343 9.80 9.87 -7.05
C TYR A 343 8.75 10.87 -7.55
N LEU A 344 7.58 10.38 -7.93
CA LEU A 344 6.52 11.17 -8.55
C LEU A 344 5.51 11.68 -7.52
N SER A 345 5.23 12.98 -7.51
CA SER A 345 4.08 13.57 -6.82
C SER A 345 2.83 13.48 -7.70
N LEU A 346 2.00 12.47 -7.46
CA LEU A 346 0.77 12.23 -8.22
C LEU A 346 -0.44 12.81 -7.49
N LEU A 347 -1.50 13.15 -8.23
CA LEU A 347 -2.73 13.69 -7.65
C LEU A 347 -3.96 13.05 -8.30
N ASP A 348 -4.35 11.89 -7.79
CA ASP A 348 -5.51 11.12 -8.29
C ASP A 348 -6.85 11.68 -7.80
N MET A 349 -6.89 12.20 -6.57
CA MET A 349 -8.09 12.78 -5.96
C MET A 349 -7.78 14.12 -5.31
N LEU A 350 -8.73 15.04 -5.40
CA LEU A 350 -8.60 16.41 -4.91
C LEU A 350 -8.86 16.55 -3.41
N ASN A 351 -9.41 15.51 -2.77
CA ASN A 351 -9.66 15.49 -1.33
C ASN A 351 -8.33 15.63 -0.55
N PRO A 352 -8.19 16.61 0.36
CA PRO A 352 -6.92 16.90 1.06
C PRO A 352 -6.31 15.69 1.77
N MET A 353 -7.15 14.83 2.34
CA MET A 353 -6.70 13.64 3.03
C MET A 353 -6.08 12.64 2.04
N HIS A 354 -6.74 12.40 0.90
CA HIS A 354 -6.23 11.50 -0.15
C HIS A 354 -4.88 11.94 -0.75
N ARG A 355 -4.59 13.25 -0.72
CA ARG A 355 -3.30 13.78 -1.18
C ARG A 355 -2.14 13.21 -0.38
N LEU A 356 -2.30 12.93 0.91
CA LEU A 356 -1.22 12.43 1.77
C LEU A 356 -0.67 11.07 1.31
N TRP A 357 -1.44 10.27 0.56
CA TRP A 357 -0.97 9.00 0.02
C TRP A 357 -0.27 9.09 -1.34
N SER A 358 -0.47 10.17 -2.10
CA SER A 358 -0.09 10.27 -3.52
C SER A 358 0.79 11.48 -3.85
N ASP A 359 0.56 12.61 -3.18
CA ASP A 359 1.25 13.87 -3.43
C ASP A 359 2.50 13.98 -2.54
N GLY A 360 3.64 13.66 -3.13
CA GLY A 360 4.96 13.80 -2.49
C GLY A 360 5.42 12.57 -1.74
N ARG A 361 6.64 12.70 -1.21
CA ARG A 361 7.35 11.65 -0.48
C ARG A 361 7.21 11.87 1.02
N TRP A 362 6.87 10.79 1.72
CA TRP A 362 6.86 10.74 3.19
C TRP A 362 7.93 9.78 3.68
N ASN A 363 8.74 10.22 4.65
CA ASN A 363 9.61 9.32 5.40
C ASN A 363 8.73 8.30 6.13
N LYS A 364 9.06 7.02 6.04
CA LYS A 364 8.30 5.95 6.67
C LYS A 364 9.00 5.55 7.97
N LEU A 365 8.27 5.58 9.08
CA LEU A 365 8.77 5.13 10.37
C LEU A 365 7.67 4.36 11.11
N THR A 366 8.04 3.48 12.02
CA THR A 366 7.12 2.71 12.85
C THR A 366 7.31 3.18 14.29
N ILE A 367 6.22 3.39 15.03
CA ILE A 367 6.25 3.76 16.45
C ILE A 367 6.35 2.52 17.34
N ALA A 368 5.65 1.45 16.96
CA ALA A 368 5.67 0.15 17.60
C ALA A 368 5.47 -0.97 16.56
N HIS A 369 6.21 -2.07 16.73
CA HIS A 369 5.95 -3.30 15.99
C HIS A 369 4.70 -3.99 16.56
N GLY A 370 3.88 -4.60 15.70
CA GLY A 370 2.66 -5.30 16.10
C GLY A 370 1.48 -4.40 16.43
N CYS A 371 0.38 -5.03 16.85
CA CYS A 371 -0.82 -4.33 17.32
C CYS A 371 -1.06 -4.61 18.81
N TYR A 372 -1.12 -3.56 19.63
CA TYR A 372 -1.43 -3.70 21.06
C TYR A 372 -2.85 -4.24 21.33
N TRP A 373 -3.78 -4.11 20.37
CA TRP A 373 -5.16 -4.59 20.51
C TRP A 373 -5.29 -6.10 20.23
N LYS A 374 -4.73 -6.59 19.10
CA LYS A 374 -4.64 -8.01 18.69
C LYS A 374 -5.88 -8.90 18.92
N LYS A 375 -7.08 -8.31 18.83
CA LYS A 375 -8.36 -9.00 19.10
C LYS A 375 -9.37 -8.94 17.95
N CYS A 376 -9.13 -8.11 16.94
CA CYS A 376 -10.04 -7.96 15.80
C CYS A 376 -10.22 -9.31 15.10
N SER A 377 -11.45 -9.73 14.87
CA SER A 377 -11.74 -11.05 14.29
C SER A 377 -11.44 -11.17 12.79
N PHE A 378 -11.26 -10.03 12.11
CA PHE A 378 -10.88 -9.95 10.69
C PHE A 378 -9.38 -9.76 10.45
N CYS A 379 -8.60 -9.40 11.48
CA CYS A 379 -7.15 -9.20 11.31
C CYS A 379 -6.41 -10.53 11.45
N ASP A 380 -5.22 -10.63 10.84
CA ASP A 380 -4.32 -11.77 10.94
C ASP A 380 -3.58 -11.83 12.29
N VAL A 381 -4.33 -11.79 13.39
CA VAL A 381 -3.80 -11.69 14.77
C VAL A 381 -2.85 -12.82 15.17
N SER A 382 -2.82 -13.91 14.40
CA SER A 382 -1.89 -15.02 14.61
C SER A 382 -0.55 -14.88 13.91
N LEU A 383 -0.41 -13.92 12.99
CA LEU A 383 0.84 -13.64 12.29
C LEU A 383 1.72 -12.68 13.11
N ASP A 384 3.04 -12.81 12.98
CA ASP A 384 4.02 -12.08 13.81
C ASP A 384 3.79 -10.57 13.78
N TYR A 385 3.58 -10.02 12.58
CA TYR A 385 3.44 -8.58 12.36
C TYR A 385 2.22 -7.94 13.04
N ILE A 386 1.24 -8.73 13.51
CA ILE A 386 0.14 -8.29 14.39
C ILE A 386 0.36 -8.78 15.82
N GLY A 387 0.69 -10.07 15.98
CA GLY A 387 0.65 -10.79 17.25
C GLY A 387 1.77 -10.41 18.23
N ARG A 388 2.93 -10.00 17.72
CA ARG A 388 4.09 -9.59 18.53
C ARG A 388 4.13 -8.07 18.66
N TYR A 389 3.67 -7.57 19.80
CA TYR A 389 3.70 -6.15 20.10
C TYR A 389 4.98 -5.75 20.84
N GLU A 390 5.74 -4.82 20.25
CA GLU A 390 6.97 -4.26 20.84
C GLU A 390 7.03 -2.75 20.56
N GLY A 391 7.22 -1.95 21.61
CA GLY A 391 7.40 -0.49 21.48
C GLY A 391 8.86 -0.08 21.53
N ALA A 392 9.12 1.17 21.14
CA ALA A 392 10.39 1.85 21.41
C ALA A 392 10.16 3.08 22.29
N SER A 393 11.19 3.48 23.03
CA SER A 393 11.16 4.73 23.79
C SER A 393 11.03 5.96 22.86
N ALA A 394 10.36 7.00 23.34
CA ALA A 394 10.20 8.26 22.63
C ALA A 394 11.55 8.87 22.22
N LYS A 395 12.56 8.77 23.11
CA LYS A 395 13.93 9.19 22.85
C LYS A 395 14.52 8.51 21.61
N ILE A 396 14.44 7.18 21.51
CA ILE A 396 14.94 6.42 20.36
C ILE A 396 14.19 6.83 19.08
N LEU A 397 12.87 6.99 19.16
CA LEU A 397 12.07 7.39 18.00
C LEU A 397 12.42 8.81 17.53
N ALA A 398 12.61 9.77 18.45
CA ALA A 398 13.06 11.13 18.13
C ALA A 398 14.47 11.14 17.54
N ASP A 399 15.41 10.35 18.08
CA ASP A 399 16.76 10.19 17.53
C ASP A 399 16.72 9.64 16.09
N ARG A 400 15.84 8.65 15.83
CA ARG A 400 15.60 8.11 14.49
C ARG A 400 15.03 9.19 13.56
N ILE A 401 14.03 9.95 14.00
CA ILE A 401 13.41 11.05 13.23
C ILE A 401 14.47 12.07 12.82
N GLU A 402 15.29 12.55 13.77
CA GLU A 402 16.33 13.54 13.49
C GLU A 402 17.37 13.03 12.50
N ALA A 403 17.83 11.79 12.65
CA ALA A 403 18.77 11.18 11.71
C ALA A 403 18.19 11.07 10.29
N ILE A 404 16.90 10.74 10.17
CA ILE A 404 16.20 10.64 8.89
C ILE A 404 16.01 12.03 8.26
N VAL A 405 15.68 13.04 9.05
CA VAL A 405 15.59 14.43 8.57
C VAL A 405 16.96 14.90 8.08
N GLN A 406 18.04 14.60 8.82
CA GLN A 406 19.41 14.95 8.41
C GLN A 406 19.82 14.24 7.11
N GLU A 407 19.48 12.96 6.94
CA GLU A 407 19.81 12.20 5.74
C GLU A 407 19.01 12.66 4.52
N THR A 408 17.70 12.87 4.70
CA THR A 408 16.78 13.06 3.57
C THR A 408 16.44 14.52 3.27
N GLY A 409 16.72 15.43 4.21
CA GLY A 409 16.33 16.85 4.13
C GLY A 409 14.83 17.09 4.22
N GLN A 410 14.02 16.08 4.55
CA GLN A 410 12.55 16.18 4.59
C GLN A 410 12.01 15.92 6.00
N THR A 411 11.02 16.73 6.39
CA THR A 411 10.40 16.70 7.74
C THR A 411 9.03 16.02 7.77
N GLY A 412 8.55 15.50 6.64
CA GLY A 412 7.28 14.78 6.54
C GLY A 412 7.42 13.29 6.88
N PHE A 413 6.60 12.79 7.82
CA PHE A 413 6.56 11.38 8.23
C PHE A 413 5.19 10.74 8.03
N HIS A 414 5.18 9.51 7.55
CA HIS A 414 4.03 8.61 7.62
C HIS A 414 4.37 7.46 8.56
N PHE A 415 3.66 7.39 9.69
CA PHE A 415 3.81 6.31 10.63
C PHE A 415 3.03 5.08 10.18
N VAL A 416 3.75 4.00 9.86
CA VAL A 416 3.25 2.78 9.21
C VAL A 416 2.84 1.68 10.19
N ASP A 417 2.50 2.06 11.42
CA ASP A 417 2.01 1.14 12.45
C ASP A 417 0.69 0.46 12.05
N GLU A 418 0.50 -0.77 12.53
CA GLU A 418 -0.79 -1.47 12.45
C GLU A 418 -1.89 -0.71 13.23
N ALA A 419 -1.51 -0.19 14.40
CA ALA A 419 -2.26 0.80 15.16
C ALA A 419 -1.30 1.50 16.14
N ALA A 420 -0.96 2.76 15.87
CA ALA A 420 -0.04 3.52 16.69
C ALA A 420 -0.60 3.69 18.13
N PRO A 421 0.12 3.28 19.18
CA PRO A 421 -0.39 3.30 20.55
C PRO A 421 -0.52 4.73 21.09
N PRO A 422 -1.66 5.14 21.70
CA PRO A 422 -1.85 6.50 22.20
C PRO A 422 -0.78 6.93 23.23
N LYS A 423 -0.35 6.00 24.08
CA LYS A 423 0.69 6.27 25.10
C LYS A 423 2.04 6.56 24.46
N SER A 424 2.42 5.81 23.42
CA SER A 424 3.67 6.01 22.68
C SER A 424 3.63 7.30 21.89
N LEU A 425 2.51 7.59 21.23
CA LEU A 425 2.28 8.87 20.52
C LEU A 425 2.38 10.07 21.47
N LYS A 426 1.74 10.00 22.65
CA LYS A 426 1.86 11.05 23.67
C LYS A 426 3.30 11.28 24.10
N ALA A 427 4.05 10.20 24.38
CA ALA A 427 5.43 10.30 24.80
C ALA A 427 6.32 10.89 23.69
N LEU A 428 6.11 10.47 22.44
CA LEU A 428 6.82 11.01 21.29
C LEU A 428 6.48 12.49 21.06
N ALA A 429 5.22 12.88 21.15
CA ALA A 429 4.78 14.26 21.00
C ALA A 429 5.48 15.20 21.99
N ASN A 430 5.52 14.81 23.27
CA ASN A 430 6.25 15.56 24.29
C ASN A 430 7.75 15.65 23.97
N GLU A 431 8.39 14.54 23.61
CA GLU A 431 9.82 14.52 23.27
C GLU A 431 10.13 15.44 22.06
N LEU A 432 9.30 15.42 21.01
CA LEU A 432 9.47 16.28 19.83
C LEU A 432 9.33 17.76 20.19
N ILE A 433 8.34 18.11 21.03
CA ILE A 433 8.11 19.48 21.50
C ILE A 433 9.26 19.96 22.38
N GLU A 434 9.71 19.13 23.33
CA GLU A 434 10.83 19.45 24.23
C GLU A 434 12.14 19.69 23.45
N ARG A 435 12.37 18.94 22.38
CA ARG A 435 13.53 19.09 21.49
C ARG A 435 13.37 20.20 20.45
N ASN A 436 12.16 20.70 20.26
CA ASN A 436 11.80 21.61 19.18
C ASN A 436 12.05 20.98 17.78
N THR A 437 11.84 19.66 17.67
CA THR A 437 12.00 18.89 16.43
C THR A 437 10.72 19.00 15.60
N GLY A 438 10.65 20.04 14.76
CA GLY A 438 9.50 20.33 13.92
C GLY A 438 9.35 19.37 12.74
N ILE A 439 8.36 18.48 12.83
CA ILE A 439 7.97 17.57 11.76
C ILE A 439 6.48 17.74 11.41
N SER A 440 6.07 17.22 10.26
CA SER A 440 4.65 16.99 9.97
C SER A 440 4.42 15.50 9.82
N TRP A 441 3.40 14.95 10.48
CA TRP A 441 3.19 13.51 10.46
C TRP A 441 1.72 13.11 10.39
N TRP A 442 1.51 11.93 9.83
CA TRP A 442 0.22 11.24 9.85
C TRP A 442 0.43 9.74 10.01
N GLY A 443 -0.59 9.02 10.45
CA GLY A 443 -0.47 7.57 10.64
C GLY A 443 -1.77 6.88 11.04
N ASN A 444 -1.69 5.55 11.16
CA ASN A 444 -2.84 4.72 11.50
C ASN A 444 -3.02 4.59 13.02
N ILE A 445 -4.25 4.82 13.49
CA ILE A 445 -4.65 4.66 14.90
C ILE A 445 -5.91 3.82 15.01
N ARG A 446 -6.25 3.45 16.24
CA ARG A 446 -7.58 2.96 16.61
C ARG A 446 -8.33 4.06 17.34
N PHE A 447 -9.53 4.43 16.90
CA PHE A 447 -10.35 5.47 17.51
C PHE A 447 -10.88 5.06 18.91
N GLU A 448 -10.01 5.18 19.91
CA GLU A 448 -10.27 4.77 21.28
C GLU A 448 -10.38 5.92 22.27
N LYS A 449 -11.06 5.69 23.40
CA LYS A 449 -11.34 6.73 24.42
C LYS A 449 -10.12 7.43 25.02
N THR A 450 -8.91 6.89 24.84
CA THR A 450 -7.68 7.51 25.33
C THR A 450 -7.32 8.77 24.55
N PHE A 451 -7.84 8.93 23.32
CA PHE A 451 -7.74 10.16 22.54
C PHE A 451 -8.75 11.18 23.05
N THR A 452 -8.41 11.86 24.16
CA THR A 452 -9.16 13.02 24.66
C THR A 452 -8.86 14.26 23.82
N PRO A 453 -9.69 15.32 23.89
CA PRO A 453 -9.41 16.59 23.20
C PRO A 453 -8.01 17.13 23.48
N GLU A 454 -7.53 17.06 24.73
CA GLU A 454 -6.20 17.53 25.11
C GLU A 454 -5.08 16.69 24.48
N LEU A 455 -5.28 15.37 24.37
CA LEU A 455 -4.33 14.53 23.67
C LEU A 455 -4.34 14.83 22.17
N CYS A 456 -5.52 15.00 21.56
CA CYS A 456 -5.61 15.35 20.13
C CYS A 456 -4.90 16.68 19.85
N GLN A 457 -5.09 17.68 20.70
CA GLN A 457 -4.38 18.96 20.60
C GLN A 457 -2.86 18.79 20.75
N LEU A 458 -2.40 18.03 21.75
CA LEU A 458 -0.97 17.76 21.94
C LEU A 458 -0.35 17.08 20.71
N LEU A 459 -1.07 16.14 20.09
CA LEU A 459 -0.60 15.50 18.85
C LEU A 459 -0.51 16.52 17.71
N ALA A 460 -1.52 17.38 17.56
CA ALA A 460 -1.49 18.47 16.57
C ALA A 460 -0.30 19.41 16.81
N ASP A 461 -0.05 19.82 18.06
CA ASP A 461 1.07 20.68 18.44
C ASP A 461 2.44 20.04 18.12
N SER A 462 2.54 18.72 18.19
CA SER A 462 3.73 17.96 17.77
C SER A 462 3.87 17.78 16.25
N GLY A 463 2.93 18.29 15.46
CA GLY A 463 2.93 18.19 14.00
C GLY A 463 2.01 17.13 13.39
N CYS A 464 1.07 16.55 14.15
CA CYS A 464 0.06 15.65 13.58
C CYS A 464 -0.86 16.44 12.65
N ILE A 465 -0.92 16.07 11.37
CA ILE A 465 -1.79 16.72 10.38
C ILE A 465 -2.96 15.83 9.95
N ALA A 466 -2.83 14.52 10.16
CA ALA A 466 -3.88 13.57 9.84
C ALA A 466 -3.76 12.26 10.60
N VAL A 467 -4.90 11.59 10.78
CA VAL A 467 -4.99 10.23 11.30
C VAL A 467 -5.95 9.39 10.46
N SER A 468 -5.59 8.14 10.24
CA SER A 468 -6.46 7.13 9.64
C SER A 468 -6.80 6.06 10.67
N GLY A 469 -8.04 5.58 10.68
CA GLY A 469 -8.45 4.58 11.66
C GLY A 469 -9.66 3.76 11.22
N GLY A 470 -9.71 2.51 11.68
CA GLY A 470 -10.83 1.62 11.40
C GLY A 470 -12.05 1.94 12.24
N LEU A 471 -13.11 2.42 11.58
CA LEU A 471 -14.49 2.47 12.09
C LEU A 471 -15.25 1.18 11.74
N GLU A 472 -14.86 0.51 10.64
CA GLU A 472 -15.40 -0.76 10.14
C GLU A 472 -16.90 -0.68 9.80
N VAL A 473 -17.77 -1.15 10.69
CA VAL A 473 -19.22 -1.15 10.51
C VAL A 473 -19.83 -0.33 11.64
N ALA A 474 -20.56 0.73 11.31
CA ALA A 474 -21.33 1.46 12.32
C ALA A 474 -22.62 0.69 12.68
N SER A 475 -22.47 -0.49 13.27
CA SER A 475 -23.53 -1.32 13.86
C SER A 475 -22.97 -1.97 15.11
N ASP A 476 -23.52 -1.67 16.28
CA ASP A 476 -23.01 -2.18 17.57
C ASP A 476 -22.96 -3.71 17.61
N ARG A 477 -23.93 -4.38 16.94
CA ARG A 477 -23.94 -5.84 16.79
C ARG A 477 -22.68 -6.35 16.09
N LEU A 478 -22.33 -5.73 14.96
CA LEU A 478 -21.19 -6.14 14.15
C LEU A 478 -19.86 -5.71 14.78
N LEU A 479 -19.79 -4.55 15.45
CA LEU A 479 -18.60 -4.14 16.21
C LEU A 479 -18.28 -5.11 17.36
N ASN A 480 -19.31 -5.63 18.03
CA ASN A 480 -19.16 -6.65 19.06
C ASN A 480 -18.67 -7.98 18.48
N LEU A 481 -19.26 -8.43 17.37
CA LEU A 481 -18.81 -9.63 16.66
C LEU A 481 -17.38 -9.48 16.12
N MET A 482 -17.00 -8.26 15.70
CA MET A 482 -15.65 -7.91 15.27
C MET A 482 -14.63 -7.86 16.41
N LYS A 483 -15.09 -7.82 17.66
CA LYS A 483 -14.26 -7.58 18.86
C LYS A 483 -13.41 -6.30 18.70
N LYS A 484 -13.96 -5.27 18.05
CA LYS A 484 -13.25 -4.00 17.80
C LYS A 484 -13.06 -3.21 19.11
N GLY A 485 -13.98 -3.35 20.07
CA GLY A 485 -13.90 -2.75 21.40
C GLY A 485 -14.10 -1.22 21.41
N VAL A 486 -14.83 -0.69 20.44
CA VAL A 486 -15.20 0.73 20.32
C VAL A 486 -16.71 0.82 20.06
N SER A 487 -17.35 1.92 20.48
CA SER A 487 -18.74 2.24 20.15
C SER A 487 -18.81 3.41 19.16
N VAL A 488 -19.92 3.55 18.44
CA VAL A 488 -20.12 4.66 17.50
C VAL A 488 -20.00 6.02 18.20
N ASP A 489 -20.58 6.17 19.39
CA ASP A 489 -20.54 7.42 20.16
C ASP A 489 -19.11 7.81 20.55
N GLN A 490 -18.29 6.82 20.93
CA GLN A 490 -16.88 7.05 21.24
C GLN A 490 -16.12 7.49 19.99
N VAL A 491 -16.35 6.84 18.85
CA VAL A 491 -15.67 7.20 17.60
C VAL A 491 -16.06 8.62 17.18
N ALA A 492 -17.35 8.97 17.26
CA ALA A 492 -17.82 10.32 16.95
C ALA A 492 -17.07 11.39 17.77
N ARG A 493 -16.94 11.20 19.09
CA ARG A 493 -16.20 12.13 19.97
C ARG A 493 -14.72 12.22 19.64
N VAL A 494 -14.04 11.08 19.46
CA VAL A 494 -12.60 11.06 19.15
C VAL A 494 -12.31 11.72 17.81
N THR A 495 -13.09 11.40 16.78
CA THR A 495 -12.90 11.94 15.43
C THR A 495 -13.23 13.43 15.37
N ARG A 496 -14.25 13.87 16.11
CA ARG A 496 -14.53 15.29 16.33
C ARG A 496 -13.38 16.01 17.03
N ALA A 497 -12.82 15.43 18.10
CA ALA A 497 -11.70 16.01 18.83
C ALA A 497 -10.44 16.21 17.96
N PHE A 498 -10.14 15.26 17.06
CA PHE A 498 -9.08 15.44 16.06
C PHE A 498 -9.41 16.56 15.07
N THR A 499 -10.64 16.59 14.55
CA THR A 499 -11.05 17.65 13.61
C THR A 499 -11.00 19.04 14.25
N ASP A 500 -11.45 19.18 15.50
CA ASP A 500 -11.40 20.45 16.23
C ASP A 500 -9.95 20.91 16.51
N ALA A 501 -9.01 19.96 16.65
CA ALA A 501 -7.58 20.24 16.75
C ALA A 501 -6.91 20.54 15.37
N GLY A 502 -7.68 20.56 14.28
CA GLY A 502 -7.19 20.80 12.92
C GLY A 502 -6.55 19.58 12.24
N VAL A 503 -6.73 18.38 12.79
CA VAL A 503 -6.19 17.12 12.27
C VAL A 503 -7.22 16.46 11.35
N LEU A 504 -6.82 16.14 10.11
CA LEU A 504 -7.69 15.42 9.18
C LEU A 504 -7.94 13.98 9.63
N VAL A 505 -9.15 13.49 9.44
CA VAL A 505 -9.57 12.14 9.83
C VAL A 505 -10.05 11.36 8.63
N HIS A 506 -9.42 10.20 8.41
CA HIS A 506 -9.84 9.19 7.45
C HIS A 506 -10.40 7.94 8.16
N ALA A 507 -11.61 7.53 7.78
CA ALA A 507 -12.25 6.33 8.30
C ALA A 507 -12.13 5.14 7.34
N TYR A 508 -11.43 4.08 7.76
CA TYR A 508 -11.55 2.78 7.10
C TYR A 508 -12.88 2.14 7.52
N LEU A 509 -13.68 1.78 6.52
CA LEU A 509 -15.00 1.20 6.67
C LEU A 509 -15.01 -0.17 6.00
N MET A 510 -15.82 -1.08 6.53
CA MET A 510 -15.91 -2.45 6.06
C MET A 510 -17.36 -2.80 5.79
N TYR A 511 -17.62 -3.52 4.69
CA TYR A 511 -18.89 -4.16 4.44
C TYR A 511 -18.66 -5.60 3.97
N GLY A 512 -19.64 -6.45 4.15
CA GLY A 512 -19.55 -7.86 3.88
C GLY A 512 -19.12 -8.77 5.00
N PHE A 513 -19.06 -8.27 6.22
CA PHE A 513 -18.65 -9.08 7.35
C PHE A 513 -19.68 -10.21 7.60
N PRO A 514 -19.27 -11.39 8.12
CA PRO A 514 -20.17 -12.48 8.46
C PRO A 514 -21.47 -12.03 9.14
N THR A 515 -22.59 -12.51 8.62
CA THR A 515 -23.96 -12.22 9.07
C THR A 515 -24.42 -10.78 8.89
N GLN A 516 -23.73 -9.95 8.10
CA GLN A 516 -24.17 -8.58 7.85
C GLN A 516 -25.44 -8.55 7.01
N THR A 517 -26.49 -7.89 7.51
CA THR A 517 -27.76 -7.75 6.79
C THR A 517 -27.79 -6.50 5.91
N VAL A 518 -28.80 -6.40 5.03
CA VAL A 518 -29.09 -5.15 4.31
C VAL A 518 -29.35 -4.00 5.27
N GLN A 519 -30.07 -4.25 6.38
CA GLN A 519 -30.36 -3.23 7.39
C GLN A 519 -29.08 -2.68 8.02
N ASP A 520 -28.14 -3.56 8.41
CA ASP A 520 -26.85 -3.13 8.95
C ASP A 520 -26.08 -2.25 7.98
N THR A 521 -26.18 -2.53 6.67
CA THR A 521 -25.49 -1.75 5.63
C THR A 521 -26.11 -0.37 5.47
N VAL A 522 -27.45 -0.29 5.46
CA VAL A 522 -28.17 0.99 5.40
C VAL A 522 -27.89 1.84 6.64
N ASP A 523 -27.92 1.23 7.82
CA ASP A 523 -27.64 1.92 9.08
C ASP A 523 -26.19 2.38 9.15
N ALA A 524 -25.23 1.55 8.71
CA ALA A 524 -23.84 1.95 8.64
C ALA A 524 -23.64 3.16 7.71
N LEU A 525 -24.31 3.19 6.55
CA LEU A 525 -24.24 4.34 5.64
C LEU A 525 -24.84 5.60 6.27
N GLU A 526 -25.93 5.48 7.01
CA GLU A 526 -26.56 6.60 7.72
C GLU A 526 -25.67 7.17 8.83
N TYR A 527 -25.01 6.32 9.61
CA TYR A 527 -24.01 6.78 10.58
C TYR A 527 -22.87 7.53 9.89
N VAL A 528 -22.36 7.02 8.79
CA VAL A 528 -21.28 7.68 8.04
C VAL A 528 -21.76 9.01 7.47
N ARG A 529 -22.98 9.10 6.92
CA ARG A 529 -23.58 10.37 6.49
C ARG A 529 -23.63 11.37 7.65
N GLN A 530 -24.09 10.95 8.83
CA GLN A 530 -24.12 11.83 10.00
C GLN A 530 -22.73 12.24 10.48
N LEU A 531 -21.70 11.37 10.40
CA LEU A 531 -20.32 11.73 10.73
C LEU A 531 -19.77 12.82 9.79
N PHE A 532 -20.03 12.71 8.48
CA PHE A 532 -19.69 13.79 7.54
C PHE A 532 -20.47 15.07 7.84
N ALA A 533 -21.79 14.97 8.09
CA ALA A 533 -22.64 16.13 8.36
C ALA A 533 -22.32 16.86 9.69
N ASN A 534 -21.58 16.23 10.60
CA ASN A 534 -21.14 16.83 11.88
C ASN A 534 -19.63 17.12 11.89
N ASP A 535 -18.98 17.12 10.72
CA ASP A 535 -17.53 17.33 10.55
C ASP A 535 -16.69 16.44 11.47
N CYS A 536 -17.11 15.20 11.70
CA CYS A 536 -16.30 14.24 12.45
C CYS A 536 -15.17 13.67 11.59
N ILE A 537 -15.40 13.51 10.28
CA ILE A 537 -14.46 12.90 9.33
C ILE A 537 -14.41 13.70 8.02
N GLN A 538 -13.24 13.77 7.40
CA GLN A 538 -13.02 14.44 6.10
C GLN A 538 -12.91 13.43 4.96
N SER A 539 -12.78 12.15 5.29
CA SER A 539 -12.62 11.10 4.32
C SER A 539 -13.02 9.74 4.88
N GLY A 540 -13.45 8.84 4.00
CA GLY A 540 -13.64 7.44 4.35
C GLY A 540 -13.62 6.55 3.12
N PHE A 541 -13.44 5.24 3.34
CA PHE A 541 -13.43 4.26 2.26
C PHE A 541 -14.04 2.93 2.72
N PHE A 542 -15.04 2.43 1.98
CA PHE A 542 -15.61 1.11 2.20
C PHE A 542 -14.82 0.02 1.46
N HIS A 543 -14.19 -0.86 2.23
CA HIS A 543 -13.58 -2.10 1.72
C HIS A 543 -14.55 -3.28 1.89
N ARG A 544 -14.59 -4.15 0.89
CA ARG A 544 -15.24 -5.46 1.01
C ARG A 544 -14.41 -6.32 1.97
N PHE A 545 -15.06 -6.94 2.95
CA PHE A 545 -14.44 -7.92 3.82
C PHE A 545 -13.94 -9.12 2.99
N ALA A 546 -12.65 -9.42 3.14
CA ALA A 546 -12.02 -10.65 2.68
C ALA A 546 -11.68 -11.49 3.91
N CYS A 547 -12.05 -12.78 3.88
CA CYS A 547 -11.71 -13.70 4.96
C CYS A 547 -10.36 -14.35 4.65
N THR A 548 -9.41 -14.20 5.56
CA THR A 548 -8.08 -14.85 5.45
C THR A 548 -8.05 -16.11 6.32
N VAL A 549 -7.24 -17.09 5.94
CA VAL A 549 -6.99 -18.32 6.74
C VAL A 549 -6.29 -18.06 8.08
N HIS A 550 -5.76 -16.85 8.29
CA HIS A 550 -5.04 -16.47 9.49
C HIS A 550 -5.92 -15.70 10.49
N SER A 551 -6.99 -15.07 10.02
CA SER A 551 -7.94 -14.33 10.85
C SER A 551 -8.74 -15.26 11.79
N PRO A 552 -9.20 -14.77 12.96
CA PRO A 552 -10.12 -15.52 13.81
C PRO A 552 -11.38 -16.00 13.08
N VAL A 553 -11.92 -15.24 12.12
CA VAL A 553 -13.03 -15.68 11.26
C VAL A 553 -12.63 -16.89 10.41
N GLY A 554 -11.44 -16.87 9.80
CA GLY A 554 -10.97 -18.00 8.98
C GLY A 554 -10.55 -19.23 9.78
N LYS A 555 -10.24 -19.07 11.07
CA LYS A 555 -9.88 -20.20 11.94
C LYS A 555 -11.09 -20.87 12.60
N ASN A 556 -12.05 -20.06 13.06
CA ASN A 556 -13.24 -20.54 13.78
C ASN A 556 -14.52 -19.97 13.12
N PRO A 557 -14.80 -20.27 11.83
CA PRO A 557 -15.90 -19.67 11.06
C PRO A 557 -17.28 -19.88 11.69
N GLU A 558 -17.47 -20.98 12.42
CA GLU A 558 -18.70 -21.32 13.14
C GLU A 558 -19.03 -20.34 14.26
N GLU A 559 -18.03 -19.74 14.93
CA GLU A 559 -18.25 -18.68 15.92
C GLU A 559 -18.87 -17.42 15.31
N TYR A 560 -18.72 -17.25 13.99
CA TYR A 560 -19.21 -16.10 13.23
C TYR A 560 -20.41 -16.45 12.34
N GLY A 561 -20.97 -17.65 12.47
CA GLY A 561 -22.18 -18.07 11.75
C GLY A 561 -21.99 -18.28 10.24
N VAL A 562 -20.74 -18.53 9.80
CA VAL A 562 -20.41 -18.81 8.40
C VAL A 562 -19.75 -20.17 8.26
N THR A 563 -19.69 -20.68 7.03
CA THR A 563 -18.92 -21.90 6.71
C THR A 563 -17.92 -21.59 5.61
N LEU A 564 -16.70 -22.10 5.74
CA LEU A 564 -15.67 -21.87 4.72
C LEU A 564 -15.91 -22.75 3.50
N ARG A 565 -15.60 -22.21 2.34
CA ARG A 565 -15.52 -22.98 1.10
C ARG A 565 -14.26 -23.84 1.16
N PRO A 566 -14.33 -25.12 0.78
CA PRO A 566 -13.14 -25.95 0.66
C PRO A 566 -12.13 -25.30 -0.28
N LEU A 567 -10.89 -25.18 0.18
CA LEU A 567 -9.78 -24.79 -0.69
C LEU A 567 -9.36 -26.02 -1.53
N PRO A 568 -8.91 -25.81 -2.79
CA PRO A 568 -8.26 -26.87 -3.56
C PRO A 568 -6.95 -27.31 -2.87
N ASP A 569 -6.30 -28.35 -3.40
CA ASP A 569 -4.96 -28.71 -2.90
C ASP A 569 -3.99 -27.54 -3.15
N VAL A 570 -3.33 -27.08 -2.10
CA VAL A 570 -2.47 -25.89 -2.13
C VAL A 570 -1.02 -26.29 -1.96
N THR A 571 -0.22 -25.96 -2.97
CA THR A 571 1.23 -26.17 -2.98
C THR A 571 2.03 -24.87 -2.96
N PHE A 572 1.42 -23.75 -3.37
CA PHE A 572 2.12 -22.46 -3.52
C PHE A 572 1.61 -21.38 -2.55
N ALA A 573 0.50 -20.71 -2.86
CA ALA A 573 -0.01 -19.57 -2.10
C ALA A 573 -1.40 -19.85 -1.47
N LYS A 574 -1.54 -19.52 -0.19
CA LYS A 574 -2.77 -19.70 0.60
C LYS A 574 -2.98 -18.51 1.53
N ASN A 575 -3.96 -17.66 1.25
CA ASN A 575 -4.34 -16.59 2.17
C ASN A 575 -5.85 -16.40 2.24
N ASP A 576 -6.47 -15.95 1.14
CA ASP A 576 -7.90 -15.71 1.09
C ASP A 576 -8.70 -17.03 1.02
N VAL A 577 -9.78 -17.09 1.79
CA VAL A 577 -10.71 -18.21 1.81
C VAL A 577 -12.14 -17.70 1.61
N GLY A 578 -12.80 -18.22 0.58
CA GLY A 578 -14.22 -17.95 0.36
C GLY A 578 -15.07 -18.55 1.47
N PHE A 579 -16.24 -17.97 1.74
CA PHE A 579 -17.18 -18.49 2.73
C PHE A 579 -18.61 -18.46 2.20
N HIS A 580 -19.49 -19.20 2.87
CA HIS A 580 -20.94 -19.16 2.71
C HIS A 580 -21.54 -18.41 3.89
N ASP A 581 -22.26 -17.34 3.58
CA ASP A 581 -23.03 -16.56 4.54
C ASP A 581 -24.51 -16.95 4.43
N PRO A 582 -25.16 -17.39 5.53
CA PRO A 582 -26.56 -17.81 5.50
C PRO A 582 -27.54 -16.68 5.23
N THR A 583 -27.13 -15.41 5.34
CA THR A 583 -28.00 -14.25 5.09
C THR A 583 -28.39 -14.09 3.62
N GLY A 584 -27.59 -14.62 2.68
CA GLY A 584 -27.84 -14.52 1.24
C GLY A 584 -27.82 -13.10 0.67
N VAL A 585 -27.21 -12.14 1.39
CA VAL A 585 -27.17 -10.73 0.98
C VAL A 585 -26.22 -10.53 -0.19
N ASP A 586 -26.69 -9.85 -1.24
CA ASP A 586 -25.86 -9.39 -2.36
C ASP A 586 -25.07 -8.14 -1.95
N HIS A 587 -23.91 -8.38 -1.35
CA HIS A 587 -23.02 -7.31 -0.94
C HIS A 587 -22.32 -6.63 -2.11
N ASP A 588 -22.21 -7.24 -3.29
CA ASP A 588 -21.58 -6.61 -4.45
C ASP A 588 -22.46 -5.47 -4.96
N ALA A 589 -23.78 -5.68 -4.98
CA ALA A 589 -24.74 -4.63 -5.29
C ALA A 589 -24.72 -3.50 -4.25
N LEU A 590 -24.66 -3.83 -2.96
CA LEU A 590 -24.57 -2.84 -1.89
C LEU A 590 -23.27 -2.02 -1.96
N GLY A 591 -22.13 -2.68 -2.21
CA GLY A 591 -20.81 -2.04 -2.30
C GLY A 591 -20.73 -0.95 -3.36
N ARG A 592 -21.40 -1.14 -4.51
CA ARG A 592 -21.48 -0.10 -5.56
C ARG A 592 -22.20 1.17 -5.07
N ALA A 593 -23.29 1.01 -4.32
CA ALA A 593 -24.03 2.12 -3.73
C ALA A 593 -23.19 2.82 -2.63
N LEU A 594 -22.55 2.06 -1.74
CA LEU A 594 -21.67 2.58 -0.69
C LEU A 594 -20.53 3.42 -1.26
N LYS A 595 -19.84 2.92 -2.30
CA LYS A 595 -18.77 3.64 -2.97
C LYS A 595 -19.25 4.96 -3.57
N LYS A 596 -20.42 4.96 -4.21
CA LYS A 596 -21.04 6.18 -4.78
C LYS A 596 -21.38 7.18 -3.68
N ALA A 597 -22.03 6.74 -2.60
CA ALA A 597 -22.44 7.61 -1.51
C ALA A 597 -21.24 8.26 -0.81
N ILE A 598 -20.22 7.48 -0.43
CA ILE A 598 -19.01 8.01 0.22
C ILE A 598 -18.28 9.02 -0.65
N TYR A 599 -18.16 8.75 -1.95
CA TYR A 599 -17.58 9.70 -2.88
C TYR A 599 -18.30 11.06 -2.83
N ASN A 600 -19.63 11.06 -2.83
CA ASN A 600 -20.43 12.29 -2.76
C ASN A 600 -20.36 12.96 -1.39
N TYR A 601 -20.38 12.20 -0.28
CA TYR A 601 -20.25 12.76 1.07
C TYR A 601 -18.92 13.48 1.29
N MET A 602 -17.82 12.96 0.73
CA MET A 602 -16.52 13.66 0.76
C MET A 602 -16.51 14.99 0.02
N HIS A 603 -17.53 15.26 -0.81
CA HIS A 603 -17.74 16.53 -1.52
C HIS A 603 -18.91 17.34 -0.92
N GLY A 604 -19.47 16.93 0.22
CA GLY A 604 -20.61 17.59 0.86
C GLY A 604 -21.96 17.35 0.19
N ILE A 605 -22.03 16.45 -0.81
CA ILE A 605 -23.23 16.21 -1.62
C ILE A 605 -24.09 15.12 -0.99
N GLY A 606 -25.41 15.35 -0.93
CA GLY A 606 -26.38 14.37 -0.45
C GLY A 606 -26.34 14.13 1.06
N LEU A 607 -25.74 15.05 1.83
CA LEU A 607 -25.70 14.98 3.29
C LEU A 607 -27.06 15.26 3.92
N ASP A 608 -28.01 15.92 3.26
CA ASP A 608 -29.37 16.12 3.77
C ASP A 608 -30.39 15.10 3.20
N GLU A 609 -29.94 14.19 2.34
CA GLU A 609 -30.79 13.21 1.67
C GLU A 609 -30.96 11.93 2.50
N ASP A 610 -32.06 11.23 2.23
CA ASP A 610 -32.27 9.88 2.75
C ASP A 610 -31.31 8.90 2.05
N VAL A 611 -30.49 8.19 2.83
CA VAL A 611 -29.45 7.27 2.31
C VAL A 611 -29.96 6.22 1.32
N ARG A 612 -31.26 5.93 1.33
CA ARG A 612 -31.89 5.00 0.38
C ARG A 612 -31.79 5.49 -1.07
N SER A 613 -31.63 6.79 -1.33
CA SER A 613 -31.49 7.36 -2.68
C SER A 613 -30.26 6.83 -3.43
N TRP A 614 -29.23 6.39 -2.69
CA TRP A 614 -28.01 5.83 -3.28
C TRP A 614 -28.16 4.42 -3.82
N PHE A 615 -29.21 3.70 -3.42
CA PHE A 615 -29.44 2.32 -3.82
C PHE A 615 -30.38 2.26 -5.03
N PRO A 616 -29.98 1.63 -6.14
CA PRO A 616 -30.84 1.51 -7.33
C PRO A 616 -31.97 0.48 -7.16
N PHE A 617 -32.07 -0.14 -5.98
CA PHE A 617 -33.06 -1.14 -5.61
C PHE A 617 -33.65 -0.82 -4.24
N LYS A 618 -34.79 -1.45 -3.92
CA LYS A 618 -35.50 -1.21 -2.66
C LYS A 618 -34.69 -1.75 -1.48
N VAL A 619 -34.38 -0.87 -0.54
CA VAL A 619 -33.74 -1.16 0.75
C VAL A 619 -34.65 -0.70 1.90
N PRO A 620 -34.53 -1.25 3.13
CA PRO A 620 -35.31 -0.79 4.27
C PRO A 620 -34.95 0.66 4.67
N ARG A 621 -35.80 1.28 5.50
CA ARG A 621 -35.49 2.56 6.13
C ARG A 621 -34.41 2.36 7.18
N THR A 622 -33.57 3.38 7.38
CA THR A 622 -32.62 3.35 8.48
C THR A 622 -33.34 3.29 9.84
N THR A 623 -32.77 2.56 10.78
CA THR A 623 -33.19 2.54 12.19
C THR A 623 -32.40 3.55 13.05
N VAL A 624 -31.37 4.18 12.47
CA VAL A 624 -30.55 5.19 13.16
C VAL A 624 -31.35 6.47 13.35
N ALA A 625 -31.35 7.00 14.57
CA ALA A 625 -32.02 8.25 14.87
C ALA A 625 -31.36 9.42 14.12
N ARG A 626 -32.17 10.36 13.61
CA ARG A 626 -31.71 11.51 12.79
C ARG A 626 -30.59 12.35 13.41
N HIS A 627 -30.54 12.44 14.73
CA HIS A 627 -29.57 13.24 15.50
C HIS A 627 -28.67 12.36 16.38
N ARG A 628 -28.39 11.12 15.94
CA ARG A 628 -27.64 10.16 16.76
C ARG A 628 -26.21 10.62 17.01
N ILE A 629 -25.50 11.07 15.98
CA ILE A 629 -24.11 11.57 16.11
C ILE A 629 -24.07 12.90 16.86
N SER A 630 -24.91 13.89 16.48
CA SER A 630 -24.90 15.20 17.16
C SER A 630 -25.16 15.08 18.67
N ARG A 631 -26.12 14.23 19.08
CA ARG A 631 -26.37 13.94 20.50
C ARG A 631 -25.18 13.27 21.19
N ALA A 632 -24.41 12.45 20.49
CA ALA A 632 -23.22 11.81 21.06
C ALA A 632 -22.09 12.82 21.35
N LEU A 633 -22.11 13.98 20.68
CA LEU A 633 -21.16 15.08 20.87
C LEU A 633 -21.57 16.04 22.00
N GLU A 634 -22.86 16.11 22.36
CA GLU A 634 -23.39 17.00 23.41
C GLU A 634 -23.04 16.57 24.85
N TYR A 635 -22.68 15.31 25.08
CA TYR A 635 -22.57 14.73 26.44
C TYR A 635 -21.33 15.13 27.26
N ASP A 636 -20.47 16.02 26.77
CA ASP A 636 -19.24 16.47 27.45
C ASP A 636 -19.15 18.01 27.61
N SER A 637 -20.26 18.76 27.51
CA SER A 637 -20.29 20.19 27.88
C SER A 637 -20.54 20.42 29.38
#